data_AF-A0A1F9Z1M4-F1
#
_entry.id   AF-A0A1F9Z1M4-F1
#
_cell.length_a   1.000
_cell.length_b   1.000
_cell.length_c   1.000
_cell.angle_alpha   90.00
_cell.angle_beta   90.00
_cell.angle_gamma   90.00
#
_symmetry.space_group_name_H-M   'P 1'
#
loop_
_entity.id
_entity.type
_entity.pdbx_description
1 polymer ?
#
loop_
_entity_poly.entity_id
_entity_poly.type
_entity_poly.pdbx_seq_one_letter_code
_entity_poly.pdbx_strand_id
1 'polypeptide(L)'
;MKKICLLVLLILLVFCKFGFSISYVSQVPLNGGEVNEIAICVSNPTIIYAGAGHGWLWKSIDSGENWVPTKFYEATESGADVLVVHPTNANIVMARASEYGRLFKSEDGGETWAEIGTNDFYSKVSIVKIVASEKTPGTFYLLANDLLILDGVIFKSIDAGSTWTKTNFTSGGKGVTDFCIDKDDVIYVGAINVTPQSFVKFEQANSGELFKSTDGGTNWQIIKTFNSAVAFTSISSNTLAVVTANGSEPGVYISTTSGTGFVYKNIPWVGTGDAITVSTDGAKVYFLSFSIIKLSTMTATDWSDFIAISTGAVNGNRTIWSKNILIDPSNPNNFYMNDWYENAFLKSTDTAVTWRVSNKGINGLLVYEGCKDPAGNIYVLGRAGIFKSIDNGLTWNEVYNPSVVYGQVIQFDAGVISAPTTSHVYAAGADRLWTSSDAGTTWTEVIYSSGFAPAKNIVFNKTNPAIGYAAFRKINTTAVTSNKYIYKTTDYGATWTQLNLEGMSVQALAIDPINPTILYAGLGEIADWQETVYAGGGIYRIVDDGTSVSWTKLGLDNKSPYRIAVDTTGVIYAASCDVGSRTTGPLYISRDNGVTWNQFNITSESGSDLWTSAGGPKDLEYSDSIVYFCNWNGVYGSVNNGETFQLIAEKKDVGTPSCLIIGSMYTGASRGFYKLTWSGSTILTETISKPKVYAFPNPFNANSVAVTTLKYMVPQNKTVTSLKISIYNIAGELVYEESDNTLLSGGRGYYYTWDGTNQSGEKCAEGVYIVVFDSNLDTARTKIVIVH
;
A
#
# COMPACT_ATOMS: atom_id res chain seq x y z
N MET A 1 58.77 -21.27 23.38
CA MET A 1 58.16 -21.06 24.72
C MET A 1 58.30 -19.60 25.13
N LYS A 2 57.16 -18.95 25.42
CA LYS A 2 56.99 -17.64 26.06
C LYS A 2 57.71 -16.42 25.43
N LYS A 3 57.33 -16.02 24.20
CA LYS A 3 57.42 -14.59 23.75
C LYS A 3 56.74 -14.24 22.41
N ILE A 4 56.01 -15.16 21.77
CA ILE A 4 55.26 -14.89 20.51
C ILE A 4 53.72 -14.90 20.72
N CYS A 5 53.23 -15.18 21.93
CA CYS A 5 51.78 -15.17 22.22
C CYS A 5 51.21 -13.81 22.66
N LEU A 6 52.01 -12.73 22.73
CA LEU A 6 51.54 -11.42 23.21
C LEU A 6 51.33 -10.37 22.10
N LEU A 7 51.75 -10.65 20.86
CA LEU A 7 51.63 -9.70 19.73
C LEU A 7 50.57 -10.10 18.69
N VAL A 8 50.01 -11.32 18.80
CA VAL A 8 48.92 -11.81 17.93
C VAL A 8 47.54 -11.65 18.59
N LEU A 9 47.49 -11.30 19.88
CA LEU A 9 46.24 -11.06 20.61
C LEU A 9 45.72 -9.61 20.53
N LEU A 10 46.44 -8.68 19.87
CA LEU A 10 46.04 -7.26 19.77
C LEU A 10 45.54 -6.85 18.37
N ILE A 11 45.43 -7.77 17.41
CA ILE A 11 44.96 -7.47 16.03
C ILE A 11 43.65 -8.19 15.68
N LEU A 12 43.03 -8.92 16.63
CA LEU A 12 41.86 -9.77 16.36
C LEU A 12 40.54 -9.39 17.05
N LEU A 13 40.42 -8.19 17.65
CA LEU A 13 39.17 -7.73 18.27
C LEU A 13 38.95 -6.21 18.11
N VAL A 14 38.79 -5.73 16.86
CA VAL A 14 37.95 -4.55 16.58
C VAL A 14 37.21 -4.76 15.25
N PHE A 15 36.47 -5.87 15.11
CA PHE A 15 35.18 -5.76 14.42
C PHE A 15 34.18 -5.36 15.50
N CYS A 16 34.17 -4.07 15.85
CA CYS A 16 33.01 -3.52 16.53
C CYS A 16 31.91 -3.50 15.46
N LYS A 17 31.14 -4.60 15.37
CA LYS A 17 29.81 -4.55 14.77
C LYS A 17 29.06 -3.48 15.57
N PHE A 18 28.91 -2.30 14.99
CA PHE A 18 28.02 -1.27 15.53
C PHE A 18 26.59 -1.80 15.38
N GLY A 19 26.10 -2.49 16.41
CA GLY A 19 24.67 -2.76 16.55
C GLY A 19 23.98 -1.46 16.92
N PHE A 20 23.10 -0.97 16.06
CA PHE A 20 22.26 0.21 16.33
C PHE A 20 20.95 -0.21 17.01
N SER A 21 20.40 0.68 17.85
CA SER A 21 19.15 0.52 18.58
C SER A 21 17.93 0.98 17.76
N ILE A 22 16.84 0.24 17.95
CA ILE A 22 15.45 0.36 17.48
C ILE A 22 15.02 1.73 16.91
N SER A 23 14.71 1.78 15.62
CA SER A 23 13.73 2.72 15.06
C SER A 23 12.32 2.30 15.49
N TYR A 24 11.48 3.23 15.92
CA TYR A 24 10.09 2.92 16.27
C TYR A 24 9.19 3.15 15.06
N VAL A 25 8.57 2.10 14.57
CA VAL A 25 7.58 2.14 13.48
C VAL A 25 6.21 1.94 14.08
N SER A 26 5.24 2.78 13.71
CA SER A 26 3.85 2.64 14.12
C SER A 26 2.93 2.72 12.92
N GLN A 27 1.96 1.81 12.86
CA GLN A 27 0.92 1.86 11.83
C GLN A 27 -0.02 3.02 12.11
N VAL A 28 -0.35 3.77 11.06
CA VAL A 28 -1.28 4.88 11.11
C VAL A 28 -2.70 4.34 11.01
N PRO A 29 -3.67 4.82 11.82
CA PRO A 29 -5.05 4.37 11.80
C PRO A 29 -5.84 4.97 10.61
N LEU A 30 -5.33 4.80 9.40
CA LEU A 30 -5.98 5.21 8.17
C LEU A 30 -6.79 4.03 7.62
N ASN A 31 -8.10 4.05 7.90
CA ASN A 31 -9.01 2.96 7.56
C ASN A 31 -9.23 2.85 6.05
N GLY A 32 -9.39 1.63 5.57
CA GLY A 32 -9.65 1.31 4.17
C GLY A 32 -8.64 0.32 3.60
N GLY A 33 -8.62 0.24 2.28
CA GLY A 33 -7.72 -0.62 1.51
C GLY A 33 -8.43 -1.70 0.72
N GLU A 34 -7.64 -2.61 0.16
CA GLU A 34 -8.11 -3.62 -0.78
C GLU A 34 -8.37 -4.94 -0.04
N VAL A 35 -9.65 -5.30 0.15
CA VAL A 35 -10.03 -6.63 0.64
C VAL A 35 -10.38 -7.50 -0.55
N ASN A 36 -9.75 -8.67 -0.64
CA ASN A 36 -9.97 -9.61 -1.73
C ASN A 36 -11.02 -10.66 -1.37
N GLU A 37 -10.95 -11.18 -0.16
CA GLU A 37 -11.72 -12.33 0.27
C GLU A 37 -12.36 -12.09 1.63
N ILE A 38 -13.59 -12.56 1.81
CA ILE A 38 -14.33 -12.46 3.07
C ILE A 38 -14.93 -13.82 3.42
N ALA A 39 -14.94 -14.17 4.71
CA ALA A 39 -15.53 -15.40 5.19
C ALA A 39 -16.25 -15.18 6.52
N ILE A 40 -17.37 -15.88 6.73
CA ILE A 40 -18.25 -15.74 7.89
C ILE A 40 -18.40 -17.09 8.59
N CYS A 41 -18.41 -17.10 9.93
CA CYS A 41 -18.73 -18.32 10.67
C CYS A 41 -20.25 -18.55 10.65
N VAL A 42 -20.70 -19.68 10.09
CA VAL A 42 -22.14 -19.96 9.93
C VAL A 42 -22.88 -20.01 11.27
N SER A 43 -22.29 -20.67 12.28
CA SER A 43 -22.87 -20.78 13.63
C SER A 43 -22.80 -19.48 14.45
N ASN A 44 -21.88 -18.58 14.12
CA ASN A 44 -21.76 -17.28 14.76
C ASN A 44 -21.41 -16.19 13.73
N PRO A 45 -22.42 -15.68 13.01
CA PRO A 45 -22.22 -14.72 11.92
C PRO A 45 -21.86 -13.31 12.37
N THR A 46 -21.71 -13.08 13.68
CA THR A 46 -21.01 -11.89 14.17
C THR A 46 -19.51 -11.95 13.90
N ILE A 47 -18.95 -13.15 13.70
CA ILE A 47 -17.54 -13.34 13.42
C ILE A 47 -17.31 -13.43 11.92
N ILE A 48 -16.58 -12.45 11.40
CA ILE A 48 -16.24 -12.31 9.98
C ILE A 48 -14.73 -12.10 9.88
N TYR A 49 -14.10 -12.72 8.89
CA TYR A 49 -12.70 -12.50 8.53
C TYR A 49 -12.64 -11.87 7.14
N ALA A 50 -11.67 -10.98 6.93
CA ALA A 50 -11.44 -10.26 5.69
C ALA A 50 -9.95 -10.24 5.35
N GLY A 51 -9.57 -10.79 4.20
CA GLY A 51 -8.17 -10.89 3.74
C GLY A 51 -7.86 -9.92 2.60
N ALA A 52 -6.72 -9.23 2.69
CA ALA A 52 -6.13 -8.45 1.60
C ALA A 52 -5.08 -9.26 0.85
N GLY A 53 -4.98 -9.10 -0.48
CA GLY A 53 -4.01 -9.84 -1.29
C GLY A 53 -2.55 -9.40 -1.14
N HIS A 54 -2.31 -8.16 -0.69
CA HIS A 54 -0.97 -7.59 -0.56
C HIS A 54 -0.56 -7.31 0.89
N GLY A 55 -1.37 -7.73 1.87
CA GLY A 55 -1.23 -7.26 3.25
C GLY A 55 -1.90 -8.13 4.31
N TRP A 56 -2.78 -7.54 5.11
CA TRP A 56 -3.26 -8.16 6.35
C TRP A 56 -4.47 -9.08 6.14
N LEU A 57 -4.75 -9.85 7.18
CA LEU A 57 -6.02 -10.52 7.42
C LEU A 57 -6.60 -9.95 8.71
N TRP A 58 -7.85 -9.50 8.67
CA TRP A 58 -8.56 -8.93 9.81
C TRP A 58 -9.71 -9.82 10.25
N LYS A 59 -10.11 -9.66 11.52
CA LYS A 59 -11.26 -10.30 12.14
C LYS A 59 -12.18 -9.23 12.73
N SER A 60 -13.48 -9.40 12.54
CA SER A 60 -14.53 -8.73 13.29
C SER A 60 -15.27 -9.75 14.15
N ILE A 61 -15.77 -9.31 15.31
CA ILE A 61 -16.59 -10.11 16.24
C ILE A 61 -17.98 -9.47 16.46
N ASP A 62 -18.30 -8.43 15.71
CA ASP A 62 -19.49 -7.60 15.85
C ASP A 62 -20.18 -7.33 14.50
N SER A 63 -20.17 -8.32 13.61
CA SER A 63 -20.80 -8.27 12.29
C SER A 63 -20.22 -7.15 11.40
N GLY A 64 -18.90 -6.97 11.45
CA GLY A 64 -18.15 -6.04 10.60
C GLY A 64 -18.11 -4.60 11.09
N GLU A 65 -18.58 -4.27 12.30
CA GLU A 65 -18.58 -2.88 12.80
C GLU A 65 -17.18 -2.44 13.25
N ASN A 66 -16.40 -3.32 13.86
CA ASN A 66 -14.99 -3.10 14.20
C ASN A 66 -14.13 -4.29 13.78
N TRP A 67 -12.93 -3.99 13.31
CA TRP A 67 -11.95 -4.96 12.83
C TRP A 67 -10.66 -4.88 13.62
N VAL A 68 -10.05 -6.04 13.85
CA VAL A 68 -8.72 -6.17 14.44
C VAL A 68 -7.81 -6.99 13.51
N PRO A 69 -6.53 -6.60 13.34
CA PRO A 69 -5.59 -7.40 12.56
C PRO A 69 -5.32 -8.73 13.25
N THR A 70 -5.22 -9.80 12.46
CA THR A 70 -4.69 -11.10 12.90
C THR A 70 -3.18 -11.15 12.70
N LYS A 71 -2.51 -12.15 13.30
CA LYS A 71 -1.06 -12.37 13.12
C LYS A 71 -0.70 -13.16 11.86
N PHE A 72 -1.62 -13.28 10.90
CA PHE A 72 -1.40 -14.02 9.65
C PHE A 72 -0.17 -13.52 8.90
N TYR A 73 -0.03 -12.19 8.79
CA TYR A 73 1.10 -11.62 8.08
C TYR A 73 2.43 -11.93 8.79
N GLU A 74 2.48 -11.81 10.12
CA GLU A 74 3.68 -12.11 10.91
C GLU A 74 4.17 -13.55 10.69
N ALA A 75 3.24 -14.48 10.41
CA ALA A 75 3.54 -15.88 10.15
C ALA A 75 3.93 -16.17 8.69
N THR A 76 3.55 -15.33 7.72
CA THR A 76 3.60 -15.68 6.28
C THR A 76 4.36 -14.69 5.39
N GLU A 77 4.59 -13.48 5.88
CA GLU A 77 5.02 -12.32 5.10
C GLU A 77 4.12 -12.01 3.89
N SER A 78 2.85 -12.45 3.90
CA SER A 78 1.94 -12.37 2.75
C SER A 78 0.50 -12.02 3.13
N GLY A 79 -0.27 -11.63 2.10
CA GLY A 79 -1.71 -11.45 2.15
C GLY A 79 -2.52 -12.74 2.05
N ALA A 80 -3.82 -12.63 2.27
CA ALA A 80 -4.78 -13.73 2.16
C ALA A 80 -5.77 -13.48 1.02
N ASP A 81 -5.83 -14.41 0.07
CA ASP A 81 -6.71 -14.33 -1.12
C ASP A 81 -7.63 -15.54 -1.31
N VAL A 82 -7.56 -16.52 -0.40
CA VAL A 82 -8.54 -17.59 -0.22
C VAL A 82 -8.74 -17.75 1.28
N LEU A 83 -9.99 -17.84 1.73
CA LEU A 83 -10.32 -17.82 3.15
C LEU A 83 -11.54 -18.71 3.43
N VAL A 84 -11.47 -19.51 4.48
CA VAL A 84 -12.61 -20.32 4.95
C VAL A 84 -12.61 -20.38 6.46
N VAL A 85 -13.80 -20.31 7.06
CA VAL A 85 -14.01 -20.42 8.50
C VAL A 85 -14.77 -21.69 8.79
N HIS A 86 -14.38 -22.42 9.83
CA HIS A 86 -15.08 -23.62 10.26
C HIS A 86 -16.52 -23.27 10.69
N PRO A 87 -17.52 -24.07 10.26
CA PRO A 87 -18.93 -23.66 10.32
C PRO A 87 -19.44 -23.56 11.77
N THR A 88 -18.90 -24.37 12.68
CA THR A 88 -19.30 -24.42 14.10
C THR A 88 -18.25 -23.92 15.09
N ASN A 89 -17.09 -23.49 14.63
CA ASN A 89 -15.99 -23.04 15.51
C ASN A 89 -15.21 -21.90 14.85
N ALA A 90 -15.55 -20.67 15.17
CA ALA A 90 -14.97 -19.48 14.55
C ALA A 90 -13.47 -19.27 14.83
N ASN A 91 -12.85 -20.06 15.72
CA ASN A 91 -11.40 -20.00 15.96
C ASN A 91 -10.61 -20.81 14.92
N ILE A 92 -11.26 -21.78 14.27
CA ILE A 92 -10.64 -22.54 13.18
C ILE A 92 -10.88 -21.80 11.88
N VAL A 93 -9.81 -21.23 11.35
CA VAL A 93 -9.80 -20.47 10.08
C VAL A 93 -8.61 -20.92 9.26
N MET A 94 -8.82 -21.07 7.95
CA MET A 94 -7.77 -21.39 6.99
C MET A 94 -7.66 -20.30 5.94
N ALA A 95 -6.43 -19.96 5.58
CA ALA A 95 -6.14 -18.93 4.61
C ALA A 95 -4.96 -19.33 3.72
N ARG A 96 -5.05 -18.98 2.43
CA ARG A 96 -3.94 -19.12 1.49
C ARG A 96 -3.10 -17.85 1.48
N ALA A 97 -1.78 -17.98 1.60
CA ALA A 97 -0.84 -16.90 1.41
C ALA A 97 -0.70 -16.56 -0.09
N SER A 98 -1.01 -15.31 -0.48
CA SER A 98 -1.10 -14.89 -1.88
C SER A 98 0.23 -14.96 -2.65
N GLU A 99 1.36 -14.62 -2.02
CA GLU A 99 2.67 -14.57 -2.70
C GLU A 99 3.31 -15.95 -2.89
N TYR A 100 2.89 -16.97 -2.12
CA TYR A 100 3.53 -18.29 -2.10
C TYR A 100 2.59 -19.45 -2.40
N GLY A 101 1.27 -19.22 -2.46
CA GLY A 101 0.26 -20.24 -2.70
C GLY A 101 0.13 -21.29 -1.59
N ARG A 102 0.78 -21.08 -0.43
CA ARG A 102 0.80 -21.98 0.72
C ARG A 102 -0.45 -21.81 1.57
N LEU A 103 -0.89 -22.89 2.21
CA LEU A 103 -2.06 -22.90 3.06
C LEU A 103 -1.66 -22.84 4.54
N PHE A 104 -2.33 -22.00 5.30
CA PHE A 104 -2.14 -21.86 6.73
C PHE A 104 -3.47 -22.04 7.46
N LYS A 105 -3.37 -22.54 8.69
CA LYS A 105 -4.49 -22.72 9.61
C LYS A 105 -4.19 -22.07 10.94
N SER A 106 -5.21 -21.43 11.49
CA SER A 106 -5.27 -20.97 12.88
C SER A 106 -6.30 -21.82 13.62
N GLU A 107 -6.05 -22.10 14.90
CA GLU A 107 -7.01 -22.75 15.81
C GLU A 107 -7.44 -21.85 16.98
N ASP A 108 -6.94 -20.62 17.02
CA ASP A 108 -7.18 -19.62 18.08
C ASP A 108 -7.81 -18.32 17.54
N GLY A 109 -8.34 -18.37 16.32
CA GLY A 109 -9.04 -17.27 15.68
C GLY A 109 -8.12 -16.17 15.14
N GLY A 110 -6.89 -16.52 14.77
CA GLY A 110 -5.96 -15.67 14.03
C GLY A 110 -4.77 -15.18 14.85
N GLU A 111 -4.62 -15.62 16.10
CA GLU A 111 -3.50 -15.23 16.97
C GLU A 111 -2.23 -16.02 16.65
N THR A 112 -2.36 -17.28 16.22
CA THR A 112 -1.25 -18.09 15.71
C THR A 112 -1.63 -18.83 14.44
N TRP A 113 -0.66 -19.02 13.56
CA TRP A 113 -0.86 -19.67 12.26
C TRP A 113 0.22 -20.73 12.03
N ALA A 114 -0.22 -21.90 11.60
CA ALA A 114 0.65 -22.99 11.20
C ALA A 114 0.47 -23.27 9.70
N GLU A 115 1.57 -23.43 8.97
CA GLU A 115 1.53 -23.97 7.61
C GLU A 115 0.98 -25.39 7.66
N ILE A 116 0.00 -25.70 6.81
CA ILE A 116 -0.65 -27.02 6.71
C ILE A 116 -0.53 -27.57 5.30
N GLY A 117 -0.66 -28.89 5.16
CA GLY A 117 -0.44 -29.64 3.92
C GLY A 117 1.03 -29.96 3.64
N THR A 118 1.36 -30.42 2.43
CA THR A 118 2.72 -30.88 2.07
C THR A 118 3.37 -29.98 1.01
N ASN A 119 4.68 -29.73 1.12
CA ASN A 119 5.40 -28.87 0.16
C ASN A 119 5.30 -29.34 -1.30
N ASP A 120 5.18 -30.66 -1.53
CA ASP A 120 5.01 -31.24 -2.87
C ASP A 120 3.63 -30.96 -3.48
N PHE A 121 2.61 -30.72 -2.65
CA PHE A 121 1.27 -30.36 -3.09
C PHE A 121 1.25 -28.93 -3.66
N TYR A 122 1.81 -27.96 -2.93
CA TYR A 122 1.64 -26.53 -3.22
C TYR A 122 2.48 -26.03 -4.40
N SER A 123 3.59 -26.69 -4.74
CA SER A 123 4.40 -26.32 -5.91
C SER A 123 3.77 -26.70 -7.25
N LYS A 124 2.69 -27.50 -7.24
CA LYS A 124 2.12 -28.14 -8.44
C LYS A 124 0.67 -27.78 -8.71
N VAL A 125 -0.02 -27.13 -7.76
CA VAL A 125 -1.45 -26.82 -7.91
C VAL A 125 -1.71 -25.32 -7.72
N SER A 126 -2.66 -24.79 -8.48
CA SER A 126 -3.27 -23.49 -8.25
C SER A 126 -4.59 -23.67 -7.51
N ILE A 127 -4.61 -23.31 -6.22
CA ILE A 127 -5.83 -23.39 -5.39
C ILE A 127 -6.88 -22.43 -5.95
N VAL A 128 -8.10 -22.92 -6.12
CA VAL A 128 -9.23 -22.11 -6.59
C VAL A 128 -10.05 -21.63 -5.41
N LYS A 129 -10.49 -22.55 -4.55
CA LYS A 129 -11.39 -22.23 -3.42
C LYS A 129 -11.35 -23.36 -2.39
N ILE A 130 -11.68 -23.03 -1.14
CA ILE A 130 -11.84 -23.99 -0.04
C ILE A 130 -13.24 -23.80 0.56
N VAL A 131 -13.95 -24.89 0.82
CA VAL A 131 -15.27 -24.87 1.45
C VAL A 131 -15.31 -25.86 2.62
N ALA A 132 -16.02 -25.48 3.68
CA ALA A 132 -16.25 -26.33 4.84
C ALA A 132 -17.62 -27.02 4.73
N SER A 133 -17.71 -28.26 5.21
CA SER A 133 -18.99 -28.97 5.31
C SER A 133 -19.78 -28.52 6.53
N GLU A 134 -20.99 -27.99 6.32
CA GLU A 134 -21.91 -27.67 7.42
C GLU A 134 -22.45 -28.94 8.10
N LYS A 135 -22.60 -30.03 7.34
CA LYS A 135 -23.08 -31.33 7.81
C LYS A 135 -22.07 -32.04 8.70
N THR A 136 -20.80 -31.97 8.33
CA THR A 136 -19.68 -32.65 8.98
C THR A 136 -18.56 -31.64 9.24
N PRO A 137 -18.59 -30.89 10.36
CA PRO A 137 -17.72 -29.73 10.56
C PRO A 137 -16.20 -29.99 10.45
N GLY A 138 -15.73 -31.23 10.67
CA GLY A 138 -14.34 -31.62 10.44
C GLY A 138 -13.96 -31.78 8.96
N THR A 139 -14.94 -31.83 8.05
CA THR A 139 -14.72 -32.06 6.62
C THR A 139 -14.56 -30.75 5.87
N PHE A 140 -13.47 -30.67 5.10
CA PHE A 140 -13.22 -29.55 4.18
C PHE A 140 -12.87 -30.09 2.80
N TYR A 141 -13.24 -29.32 1.78
CA TYR A 141 -12.90 -29.60 0.40
C TYR A 141 -12.10 -28.43 -0.16
N LEU A 142 -11.06 -28.74 -0.93
CA LEU A 142 -10.20 -27.78 -1.61
C LEU A 142 -10.22 -28.12 -3.10
N LEU A 143 -10.68 -27.18 -3.91
CA LEU A 143 -10.65 -27.25 -5.36
C LEU A 143 -9.37 -26.61 -5.87
N ALA A 144 -8.67 -27.27 -6.79
CA ALA A 144 -7.45 -26.73 -7.39
C ALA A 144 -7.27 -27.19 -8.84
N ASN A 145 -6.45 -26.45 -9.58
CA ASN A 145 -5.95 -26.86 -10.90
C ASN A 145 -4.54 -27.46 -10.74
N ASP A 146 -4.34 -28.72 -11.11
CA ASP A 146 -3.05 -29.38 -11.14
C ASP A 146 -2.27 -28.94 -12.40
N LEU A 147 -1.19 -28.19 -12.20
CA LEU A 147 -0.42 -27.54 -13.25
C LEU A 147 0.50 -28.50 -14.01
N LEU A 148 0.71 -29.72 -13.51
CA LEU A 148 1.55 -30.72 -14.18
C LEU A 148 0.76 -31.57 -15.17
N ILE A 149 -0.39 -32.07 -14.73
CA ILE A 149 -1.28 -32.89 -15.58
C ILE A 149 -2.36 -32.06 -16.27
N LEU A 150 -2.42 -30.76 -15.96
CA LEU A 150 -3.36 -29.80 -16.52
C LEU A 150 -4.83 -30.23 -16.32
N ASP A 151 -5.18 -30.53 -15.07
CA ASP A 151 -6.48 -31.08 -14.71
C ASP A 151 -7.02 -30.47 -13.41
N GLY A 152 -8.32 -30.24 -13.34
CA GLY A 152 -9.01 -29.89 -12.11
C GLY A 152 -9.09 -31.07 -11.13
N VAL A 153 -8.76 -30.81 -9.87
CA VAL A 153 -8.65 -31.82 -8.81
C VAL A 153 -9.31 -31.33 -7.52
N ILE A 154 -9.76 -32.27 -6.68
CA ILE A 154 -10.27 -31.98 -5.34
C ILE A 154 -9.43 -32.71 -4.30
N PHE A 155 -9.15 -31.99 -3.22
CA PHE A 155 -8.60 -32.55 -2.00
C PHE A 155 -9.63 -32.46 -0.87
N LYS A 156 -9.66 -33.47 -0.02
CA LYS A 156 -10.57 -33.58 1.12
C LYS A 156 -9.77 -33.70 2.41
N SER A 157 -10.18 -32.96 3.42
CA SER A 157 -9.77 -33.13 4.81
C SER A 157 -10.97 -33.63 5.62
N ILE A 158 -10.72 -34.42 6.66
CA ILE A 158 -11.73 -34.88 7.63
C ILE A 158 -11.36 -34.50 9.08
N ASP A 159 -10.28 -33.73 9.25
CA ASP A 159 -9.68 -33.33 10.52
C ASP A 159 -9.47 -31.81 10.58
N ALA A 160 -10.46 -31.09 10.04
CA ALA A 160 -10.52 -29.63 9.99
C ALA A 160 -9.29 -28.98 9.36
N GLY A 161 -8.85 -29.52 8.21
CA GLY A 161 -7.77 -28.99 7.39
C GLY A 161 -6.36 -29.39 7.82
N SER A 162 -6.22 -30.19 8.87
CA SER A 162 -4.89 -30.60 9.38
C SER A 162 -4.17 -31.50 8.39
N THR A 163 -4.90 -32.44 7.77
CA THR A 163 -4.40 -33.30 6.70
C THR A 163 -5.34 -33.31 5.49
N TRP A 164 -4.77 -33.51 4.30
CA TRP A 164 -5.47 -33.45 3.02
C TRP A 164 -5.19 -34.70 2.18
N THR A 165 -6.25 -35.29 1.63
CA THR A 165 -6.18 -36.44 0.73
C THR A 165 -6.80 -36.08 -0.62
N LYS A 166 -6.10 -36.37 -1.73
CA LYS A 166 -6.64 -36.19 -3.09
C LYS A 166 -7.80 -37.15 -3.29
N THR A 167 -8.94 -36.68 -3.78
CA THR A 167 -10.08 -37.54 -4.13
C THR A 167 -9.88 -38.14 -5.53
N ASN A 168 -10.79 -39.00 -5.95
CA ASN A 168 -10.80 -39.55 -7.31
C ASN A 168 -11.37 -38.58 -8.36
N PHE A 169 -11.68 -37.34 -7.98
CA PHE A 169 -12.17 -36.34 -8.93
C PHE A 169 -11.10 -35.98 -9.96
N THR A 170 -11.52 -35.97 -11.21
CA THR A 170 -10.79 -35.42 -12.35
C THR A 170 -11.79 -34.64 -13.20
N SER A 171 -11.37 -33.49 -13.72
CA SER A 171 -12.17 -32.72 -14.66
C SER A 171 -12.05 -33.23 -16.12
N GLY A 172 -11.21 -34.24 -16.33
CA GLY A 172 -10.91 -34.81 -17.64
C GLY A 172 -10.00 -33.92 -18.49
N GLY A 173 -9.00 -33.27 -17.87
CA GLY A 173 -8.07 -32.37 -18.54
C GLY A 173 -8.67 -31.00 -18.82
N LYS A 174 -9.53 -30.50 -17.93
CA LYS A 174 -10.17 -29.18 -18.00
C LYS A 174 -9.69 -28.28 -16.87
N GLY A 175 -9.86 -26.97 -17.04
CA GLY A 175 -9.63 -26.03 -15.94
C GLY A 175 -10.87 -25.96 -15.05
N VAL A 176 -10.72 -25.99 -13.72
CA VAL A 176 -11.82 -25.75 -12.77
C VAL A 176 -11.87 -24.29 -12.34
N THR A 177 -13.08 -23.73 -12.24
CA THR A 177 -13.31 -22.29 -12.04
C THR A 177 -13.92 -21.96 -10.69
N ASP A 178 -14.88 -22.76 -10.23
CA ASP A 178 -15.53 -22.58 -8.93
C ASP A 178 -16.22 -23.88 -8.49
N PHE A 179 -16.55 -23.95 -7.20
CA PHE A 179 -17.42 -24.99 -6.66
C PHE A 179 -18.24 -24.50 -5.46
N CYS A 180 -19.34 -25.21 -5.23
CA CYS A 180 -20.18 -25.02 -4.06
C CYS A 180 -20.63 -26.37 -3.50
N ILE A 181 -21.00 -26.36 -2.23
CA ILE A 181 -21.48 -27.53 -1.48
C ILE A 181 -22.78 -27.16 -0.79
N ASP A 182 -23.76 -28.06 -0.78
CA ASP A 182 -24.99 -27.86 0.01
C ASP A 182 -24.87 -28.42 1.43
N LYS A 183 -25.89 -28.14 2.25
CA LYS A 183 -26.00 -28.62 3.63
C LYS A 183 -26.00 -30.15 3.78
N ASP A 184 -26.16 -30.90 2.69
CA ASP A 184 -26.22 -32.36 2.68
C ASP A 184 -24.92 -33.00 2.15
N ASP A 185 -23.89 -32.19 1.89
CA ASP A 185 -22.60 -32.52 1.26
C ASP A 185 -22.70 -32.95 -0.21
N VAL A 186 -23.67 -32.42 -0.94
CA VAL A 186 -23.72 -32.50 -2.41
C VAL A 186 -22.82 -31.42 -2.99
N ILE A 187 -21.87 -31.81 -3.82
CA ILE A 187 -20.80 -30.95 -4.34
C ILE A 187 -21.01 -30.71 -5.82
N TYR A 188 -20.86 -29.45 -6.25
CA TYR A 188 -20.95 -29.04 -7.65
C TYR A 188 -19.67 -28.35 -8.09
N VAL A 189 -19.08 -28.77 -9.20
CA VAL A 189 -17.82 -28.19 -9.70
C VAL A 189 -18.03 -27.68 -11.12
N GLY A 190 -17.70 -26.41 -11.35
CA GLY A 190 -17.60 -25.83 -12.68
C GLY A 190 -16.24 -26.10 -13.31
N ALA A 191 -16.25 -26.59 -14.55
CA ALA A 191 -15.04 -26.78 -15.34
C ALA A 191 -15.18 -26.21 -16.75
N ILE A 192 -14.07 -25.84 -17.36
CA ILE A 192 -14.00 -25.14 -18.66
C ILE A 192 -12.90 -25.69 -19.55
N ASN A 193 -13.13 -25.62 -20.85
CA ASN A 193 -12.12 -25.97 -21.86
C ASN A 193 -11.25 -24.74 -22.15
N VAL A 194 -10.01 -24.72 -21.64
CA VAL A 194 -9.04 -23.62 -21.85
C VAL A 194 -7.75 -24.10 -22.52
N THR A 195 -7.10 -23.22 -23.29
CA THR A 195 -5.80 -23.45 -23.94
C THR A 195 -4.96 -22.18 -23.90
N PRO A 196 -3.73 -22.16 -23.31
CA PRO A 196 -3.10 -23.23 -22.54
C PRO A 196 -3.70 -23.37 -21.12
N GLN A 197 -3.69 -24.59 -20.59
CA GLN A 197 -4.32 -24.95 -19.32
C GLN A 197 -3.50 -24.55 -18.08
N SER A 198 -2.32 -23.91 -18.28
CA SER A 198 -1.42 -23.51 -17.20
C SER A 198 -1.92 -22.31 -16.38
N PHE A 199 -2.90 -21.56 -16.89
CA PHE A 199 -3.57 -20.49 -16.16
C PHE A 199 -5.05 -20.44 -16.53
N VAL A 200 -5.93 -20.86 -15.62
CA VAL A 200 -7.35 -20.99 -15.89
C VAL A 200 -8.03 -19.63 -15.74
N LYS A 201 -8.55 -19.10 -16.85
CA LYS A 201 -9.40 -17.91 -16.94
C LYS A 201 -10.68 -18.28 -17.68
N PHE A 202 -11.83 -18.09 -17.07
CA PHE A 202 -13.11 -18.37 -17.75
C PHE A 202 -13.35 -17.44 -18.95
N GLU A 203 -12.69 -16.28 -18.98
CA GLU A 203 -12.71 -15.33 -20.09
C GLU A 203 -12.11 -15.88 -21.38
N GLN A 204 -11.36 -16.98 -21.28
CA GLN A 204 -10.69 -17.63 -22.42
C GLN A 204 -11.43 -18.86 -22.94
N ALA A 205 -12.53 -19.25 -22.29
CA ALA A 205 -13.31 -20.41 -22.67
C ALA A 205 -14.66 -19.99 -23.28
N ASN A 206 -15.18 -20.83 -24.18
CA ASN A 206 -16.51 -20.66 -24.79
C ASN A 206 -17.46 -21.82 -24.47
N SER A 207 -17.06 -22.73 -23.58
CA SER A 207 -17.87 -23.86 -23.14
C SER A 207 -17.42 -24.34 -21.76
N GLY A 208 -18.32 -25.02 -21.06
CA GLY A 208 -18.04 -25.55 -19.74
C GLY A 208 -18.96 -26.71 -19.37
N GLU A 209 -18.63 -27.34 -18.25
CA GLU A 209 -19.30 -28.51 -17.71
C GLU A 209 -19.54 -28.33 -16.22
N LEU A 210 -20.64 -28.89 -15.73
CA LEU A 210 -20.97 -28.94 -14.32
C LEU A 210 -20.95 -30.39 -13.86
N PHE A 211 -20.03 -30.68 -12.96
CA PHE A 211 -19.90 -31.96 -12.29
C PHE A 211 -20.68 -31.92 -10.99
N LYS A 212 -21.26 -33.08 -10.61
CA LYS A 212 -21.97 -33.26 -9.35
C LYS A 212 -21.49 -34.53 -8.64
N SER A 213 -21.34 -34.44 -7.33
CA SER A 213 -21.20 -35.58 -6.43
C SER A 213 -22.28 -35.53 -5.35
N THR A 214 -22.90 -36.66 -5.04
CA THR A 214 -23.93 -36.81 -3.98
C THR A 214 -23.44 -37.61 -2.78
N ASP A 215 -22.16 -37.95 -2.75
CA ASP A 215 -21.56 -38.86 -1.77
C ASP A 215 -20.24 -38.31 -1.21
N GLY A 216 -20.20 -36.98 -1.03
CA GLY A 216 -19.07 -36.29 -0.42
C GLY A 216 -17.77 -36.38 -1.23
N GLY A 217 -17.90 -36.36 -2.56
CA GLY A 217 -16.79 -36.28 -3.51
C GLY A 217 -16.19 -37.62 -3.93
N THR A 218 -16.89 -38.74 -3.69
CA THR A 218 -16.39 -40.08 -4.01
C THR A 218 -16.70 -40.47 -5.45
N ASN A 219 -17.95 -40.29 -5.88
CA ASN A 219 -18.40 -40.51 -7.25
C ASN A 219 -18.87 -39.21 -7.88
N TRP A 220 -18.63 -39.09 -9.19
CA TRP A 220 -18.87 -37.87 -9.95
C TRP A 220 -19.57 -38.15 -11.27
N GLN A 221 -20.45 -37.24 -11.66
CA GLN A 221 -21.14 -37.26 -12.94
C GLN A 221 -21.22 -35.84 -13.51
N ILE A 222 -21.11 -35.72 -14.83
CA ILE A 222 -21.44 -34.48 -15.53
C ILE A 222 -22.97 -34.41 -15.60
N ILE A 223 -23.56 -33.38 -14.99
CA ILE A 223 -25.01 -33.18 -14.98
C ILE A 223 -25.48 -32.19 -16.03
N LYS A 224 -24.57 -31.34 -16.53
CA LYS A 224 -24.86 -30.39 -17.59
C LYS A 224 -23.59 -29.97 -18.33
N THR A 225 -23.71 -29.87 -19.65
CA THR A 225 -22.73 -29.19 -20.53
C THR A 225 -23.34 -27.88 -20.99
N PHE A 226 -22.54 -26.83 -21.04
CA PHE A 226 -22.93 -25.48 -21.40
C PHE A 226 -22.18 -25.03 -22.65
N ASN A 227 -22.87 -24.27 -23.51
CA ASN A 227 -22.30 -23.61 -24.68
C ASN A 227 -21.62 -22.27 -24.33
N SER A 228 -21.26 -22.12 -23.06
CA SER A 228 -20.64 -20.95 -22.43
C SER A 228 -19.77 -21.44 -21.27
N ALA A 229 -18.73 -20.70 -20.92
CA ALA A 229 -17.81 -21.07 -19.84
C ALA A 229 -18.52 -20.97 -18.48
N VAL A 230 -18.35 -21.97 -17.61
CA VAL A 230 -18.87 -21.88 -16.23
C VAL A 230 -17.96 -20.98 -15.41
N ALA A 231 -18.50 -19.91 -14.83
CA ALA A 231 -17.73 -18.90 -14.10
C ALA A 231 -17.92 -19.03 -12.58
N PHE A 232 -19.17 -19.03 -12.09
CA PHE A 232 -19.50 -18.99 -10.66
C PHE A 232 -20.64 -19.94 -10.31
N THR A 233 -20.63 -20.45 -9.09
CA THR A 233 -21.64 -21.39 -8.58
C THR A 233 -22.02 -21.03 -7.15
N SER A 234 -23.32 -21.10 -6.83
CA SER A 234 -23.82 -20.96 -5.46
C SER A 234 -25.01 -21.89 -5.25
N ILE A 235 -25.13 -22.45 -4.05
CA ILE A 235 -26.25 -23.31 -3.70
C ILE A 235 -26.74 -23.03 -2.28
N SER A 236 -28.05 -23.04 -2.10
CA SER A 236 -28.71 -22.99 -0.79
C SER A 236 -30.11 -23.56 -0.91
N SER A 237 -30.56 -24.34 0.08
CA SER A 237 -31.92 -24.91 0.14
C SER A 237 -32.41 -25.56 -1.17
N ASN A 238 -31.55 -26.37 -1.81
CA ASN A 238 -31.75 -27.04 -3.11
C ASN A 238 -31.83 -26.12 -4.35
N THR A 239 -31.75 -24.81 -4.16
CA THR A 239 -31.61 -23.85 -5.25
C THR A 239 -30.13 -23.70 -5.61
N LEU A 240 -29.74 -24.24 -6.76
CA LEU A 240 -28.43 -24.11 -7.37
C LEU A 240 -28.46 -23.03 -8.44
N ALA A 241 -27.62 -22.02 -8.32
CA ALA A 241 -27.36 -21.01 -9.35
C ALA A 241 -25.97 -21.23 -9.97
N VAL A 242 -25.92 -21.25 -11.30
CA VAL A 242 -24.69 -21.41 -12.09
C VAL A 242 -24.59 -20.26 -13.08
N VAL A 243 -23.56 -19.45 -12.96
CA VAL A 243 -23.27 -18.36 -13.89
C VAL A 243 -22.38 -18.86 -15.01
N THR A 244 -22.75 -18.57 -16.25
CA THR A 244 -21.94 -18.81 -17.43
C THR A 244 -21.52 -17.50 -18.09
N ALA A 245 -20.30 -17.47 -18.60
CA ALA A 245 -19.68 -16.34 -19.28
C ALA A 245 -19.21 -16.74 -20.68
N ASN A 246 -19.15 -15.78 -21.61
CA ASN A 246 -18.73 -15.98 -23.00
C ASN A 246 -19.53 -17.07 -23.73
N GLY A 247 -19.14 -17.46 -24.93
CA GLY A 247 -19.88 -18.44 -25.73
C GLY A 247 -21.25 -17.94 -26.22
N SER A 248 -22.16 -18.86 -26.52
CA SER A 248 -23.45 -18.53 -27.18
C SER A 248 -24.61 -18.27 -26.22
N GLU A 249 -24.50 -18.66 -24.94
CA GLU A 249 -25.55 -18.55 -23.92
C GLU A 249 -24.99 -18.05 -22.56
N PRO A 250 -24.35 -16.86 -22.50
CA PRO A 250 -23.91 -16.28 -21.23
C PRO A 250 -25.13 -15.87 -20.38
N GLY A 251 -25.17 -16.30 -19.12
CA GLY A 251 -26.34 -16.08 -18.28
C GLY A 251 -26.25 -16.74 -16.91
N VAL A 252 -27.40 -16.84 -16.25
CA VAL A 252 -27.56 -17.56 -14.99
C VAL A 252 -28.54 -18.71 -15.20
N TYR A 253 -28.10 -19.92 -14.90
CA TYR A 253 -28.92 -21.12 -14.87
C TYR A 253 -29.30 -21.44 -13.43
N ILE A 254 -30.60 -21.51 -13.13
CA ILE A 254 -31.13 -21.74 -11.79
C ILE A 254 -31.87 -23.08 -11.75
N SER A 255 -31.54 -23.93 -10.79
CA SER A 255 -32.18 -25.23 -10.57
C SER A 255 -32.71 -25.34 -9.16
N THR A 256 -33.99 -25.66 -8.98
CA THR A 256 -34.61 -25.98 -7.68
C THR A 256 -34.61 -27.49 -7.39
N THR A 257 -34.08 -28.28 -8.32
CA THR A 257 -34.01 -29.74 -8.24
C THR A 257 -32.56 -30.22 -8.14
N SER A 258 -31.70 -29.38 -7.55
CA SER A 258 -30.29 -29.69 -7.32
C SER A 258 -29.57 -30.15 -8.61
N GLY A 259 -29.89 -29.51 -9.73
CA GLY A 259 -29.20 -29.68 -11.02
C GLY A 259 -29.83 -30.67 -12.01
N THR A 260 -31.04 -31.22 -11.76
CA THR A 260 -31.70 -32.11 -12.76
C THR A 260 -32.48 -31.35 -13.84
N GLY A 261 -32.83 -30.08 -13.59
CA GLY A 261 -33.47 -29.18 -14.54
C GLY A 261 -33.10 -27.73 -14.25
N PHE A 262 -32.98 -26.89 -15.28
CA PHE A 262 -32.54 -25.50 -15.14
C PHE A 262 -33.48 -24.54 -15.85
N VAL A 263 -33.77 -23.43 -15.18
CA VAL A 263 -34.32 -22.21 -15.76
C VAL A 263 -33.15 -21.33 -16.17
N TYR A 264 -33.14 -20.85 -17.42
CA TYR A 264 -32.11 -19.94 -17.91
C TYR A 264 -32.58 -18.49 -17.87
N LYS A 265 -31.72 -17.60 -17.35
CA LYS A 265 -31.90 -16.15 -17.36
C LYS A 265 -30.73 -15.50 -18.06
N ASN A 266 -31.02 -14.78 -19.14
CA ASN A 266 -30.02 -14.15 -19.98
C ASN A 266 -29.31 -13.02 -19.23
N ILE A 267 -27.97 -13.09 -19.17
CA ILE A 267 -27.10 -12.02 -18.67
C ILE A 267 -26.02 -11.81 -19.74
N PRO A 268 -26.15 -10.79 -20.60
CA PRO A 268 -25.32 -10.66 -21.81
C PRO A 268 -23.81 -10.57 -21.56
N TRP A 269 -23.41 -10.16 -20.37
CA TRP A 269 -22.02 -9.93 -20.02
C TRP A 269 -21.76 -10.35 -18.58
N VAL A 270 -20.72 -11.16 -18.38
CA VAL A 270 -20.25 -11.65 -17.08
C VAL A 270 -18.74 -11.41 -16.99
N GLY A 271 -18.32 -10.74 -15.93
CA GLY A 271 -16.95 -10.32 -15.68
C GLY A 271 -16.26 -11.03 -14.52
N THR A 272 -14.97 -10.77 -14.36
CA THR A 272 -14.16 -11.29 -13.24
C THR A 272 -14.45 -10.64 -11.89
N GLY A 273 -15.14 -9.50 -11.88
CA GLY A 273 -15.65 -8.83 -10.68
C GLY A 273 -17.12 -9.12 -10.41
N ASP A 274 -17.65 -10.21 -10.96
CA ASP A 274 -19.03 -10.63 -10.74
C ASP A 274 -19.08 -11.74 -9.68
N ALA A 275 -20.23 -11.89 -9.04
CA ALA A 275 -20.47 -12.94 -8.05
C ALA A 275 -21.94 -13.36 -8.04
N ILE A 276 -22.22 -14.53 -7.48
CA ILE A 276 -23.57 -15.07 -7.34
C ILE A 276 -23.75 -15.59 -5.93
N THR A 277 -24.90 -15.33 -5.31
CA THR A 277 -25.29 -15.95 -4.06
C THR A 277 -26.78 -16.28 -4.04
N VAL A 278 -27.14 -17.33 -3.32
CA VAL A 278 -28.52 -17.79 -3.15
C VAL A 278 -28.93 -17.53 -1.71
N SER A 279 -30.14 -17.00 -1.49
CA SER A 279 -30.66 -16.77 -0.13
C SER A 279 -30.73 -18.07 0.67
N THR A 280 -30.67 -17.96 2.00
CA THR A 280 -30.74 -19.11 2.91
C THR A 280 -32.00 -19.94 2.73
N ASP A 281 -33.13 -19.32 2.39
CA ASP A 281 -34.40 -19.99 2.08
C ASP A 281 -34.48 -20.56 0.65
N GLY A 282 -33.48 -20.31 -0.20
CA GLY A 282 -33.45 -20.74 -1.59
C GLY A 282 -34.42 -20.00 -2.53
N ALA A 283 -35.14 -18.99 -2.04
CA ALA A 283 -36.20 -18.31 -2.81
C ALA A 283 -35.69 -17.12 -3.64
N LYS A 284 -34.45 -16.67 -3.43
CA LYS A 284 -33.86 -15.51 -4.11
C LYS A 284 -32.45 -15.83 -4.59
N VAL A 285 -32.10 -15.27 -5.75
CA VAL A 285 -30.76 -15.33 -6.33
C VAL A 285 -30.28 -13.91 -6.55
N TYR A 286 -29.14 -13.57 -5.94
CA TYR A 286 -28.48 -12.27 -6.05
C TYR A 286 -27.27 -12.41 -6.95
N PHE A 287 -27.29 -11.70 -8.08
CA PHE A 287 -26.18 -11.61 -9.01
C PHE A 287 -25.53 -10.23 -8.89
N LEU A 288 -24.28 -10.21 -8.44
CA LEU A 288 -23.43 -9.04 -8.45
C LEU A 288 -22.79 -8.95 -9.84
N SER A 289 -23.08 -7.86 -10.55
CA SER A 289 -22.50 -7.52 -11.84
C SER A 289 -21.66 -6.26 -11.68
N PHE A 290 -20.36 -6.42 -11.44
CA PHE A 290 -19.46 -5.40 -10.91
C PHE A 290 -20.02 -4.71 -9.66
N SER A 291 -20.59 -3.52 -9.84
CA SER A 291 -21.12 -2.67 -8.79
C SER A 291 -22.64 -2.68 -8.75
N ILE A 292 -23.33 -3.49 -9.55
CA ILE A 292 -24.80 -3.52 -9.58
C ILE A 292 -25.26 -4.85 -9.03
N ILE A 293 -26.15 -4.80 -8.04
CA ILE A 293 -26.76 -6.00 -7.48
C ILE A 293 -28.10 -6.19 -8.16
N LYS A 294 -28.24 -7.35 -8.81
CA LYS A 294 -29.47 -7.78 -9.45
C LYS A 294 -30.10 -8.92 -8.66
N LEU A 295 -31.41 -8.90 -8.56
CA LEU A 295 -32.20 -9.90 -7.84
C LEU A 295 -33.12 -10.62 -8.82
N SER A 296 -33.15 -11.96 -8.71
CA SER A 296 -34.20 -12.81 -9.24
C SER A 296 -34.90 -13.53 -8.09
N THR A 297 -36.23 -13.60 -8.12
CA THR A 297 -37.05 -14.21 -7.07
C THR A 297 -37.85 -15.37 -7.63
N MET A 298 -37.94 -16.45 -6.86
CA MET A 298 -38.77 -17.60 -7.19
C MET A 298 -40.24 -17.20 -7.17
N THR A 299 -40.93 -17.51 -8.26
CA THR A 299 -42.39 -17.40 -8.41
C THR A 299 -43.03 -18.78 -8.17
N ALA A 300 -44.35 -18.91 -8.32
CA ALA A 300 -45.04 -20.17 -8.09
C ALA A 300 -44.52 -21.34 -8.95
N THR A 301 -43.99 -21.07 -10.15
CA THR A 301 -43.54 -22.11 -11.10
C THR A 301 -42.24 -21.78 -11.85
N ASP A 302 -41.67 -20.58 -11.69
CA ASP A 302 -40.51 -20.09 -12.46
C ASP A 302 -39.71 -19.06 -11.64
N TRP A 303 -38.71 -18.41 -12.23
CA TRP A 303 -37.94 -17.31 -11.67
C TRP A 303 -38.26 -15.99 -12.37
N SER A 304 -38.30 -14.88 -11.64
CA SER A 304 -38.38 -13.56 -12.26
C SER A 304 -37.11 -13.27 -13.08
N ASP A 305 -37.20 -12.36 -14.04
CA ASP A 305 -35.98 -11.80 -14.62
C ASP A 305 -35.19 -11.01 -13.57
N PHE A 306 -33.89 -10.85 -13.82
CA PHE A 306 -33.01 -10.13 -12.92
C PHE A 306 -33.30 -8.62 -12.98
N ILE A 307 -33.68 -8.06 -11.84
CA ILE A 307 -33.90 -6.62 -11.68
C ILE A 307 -32.78 -6.01 -10.84
N ALA A 308 -32.27 -4.84 -11.24
CA ALA A 308 -31.31 -4.12 -10.40
C ALA A 308 -32.03 -3.60 -9.15
N ILE A 309 -31.53 -3.94 -7.97
CA ILE A 309 -32.08 -3.51 -6.67
C ILE A 309 -31.20 -2.48 -5.97
N SER A 310 -29.93 -2.41 -6.35
CA SER A 310 -29.01 -1.37 -5.91
C SER A 310 -27.87 -1.20 -6.89
N THR A 311 -27.34 0.01 -6.92
CA THR A 311 -25.92 0.18 -7.19
C THR A 311 -25.25 -0.10 -5.84
N GLY A 312 -24.33 -1.06 -5.78
CA GLY A 312 -23.51 -1.35 -4.61
C GLY A 312 -22.77 -0.11 -4.07
N ALA A 313 -22.74 0.98 -4.85
CA ALA A 313 -22.21 2.29 -4.53
C ALA A 313 -22.60 2.78 -3.12
N VAL A 314 -21.58 3.13 -2.34
CA VAL A 314 -21.77 3.97 -1.16
C VAL A 314 -21.96 5.41 -1.63
N ASN A 315 -22.97 6.11 -1.10
CA ASN A 315 -23.29 7.52 -1.44
C ASN A 315 -23.57 7.77 -2.94
N GLY A 316 -24.23 6.81 -3.60
CA GLY A 316 -24.99 7.06 -4.83
C GLY A 316 -24.22 7.07 -6.16
N ASN A 317 -22.88 7.14 -6.18
CA ASN A 317 -22.15 7.36 -7.44
C ASN A 317 -20.81 6.60 -7.61
N ARG A 318 -20.36 5.82 -6.62
CA ARG A 318 -19.06 5.12 -6.69
C ARG A 318 -19.20 3.70 -7.22
N THR A 319 -18.58 3.39 -8.36
CA THR A 319 -18.36 2.01 -8.82
C THR A 319 -17.50 1.25 -7.80
N ILE A 320 -18.03 0.14 -7.30
CA ILE A 320 -17.30 -0.81 -6.43
C ILE A 320 -16.88 -2.00 -7.26
N TRP A 321 -15.65 -2.44 -7.01
CA TRP A 321 -15.13 -3.65 -7.60
C TRP A 321 -15.09 -4.71 -6.51
N SER A 322 -16.08 -5.59 -6.52
CA SER A 322 -16.19 -6.68 -5.57
C SER A 322 -15.99 -8.01 -6.28
N LYS A 323 -15.64 -9.05 -5.52
CA LYS A 323 -15.67 -10.44 -5.99
C LYS A 323 -16.53 -11.34 -5.11
N ASN A 324 -16.99 -10.83 -3.97
CA ASN A 324 -17.68 -11.61 -2.96
C ASN A 324 -18.91 -10.86 -2.44
N ILE A 325 -19.99 -11.60 -2.28
CA ILE A 325 -21.20 -11.15 -1.58
C ILE A 325 -21.62 -12.25 -0.61
N LEU A 326 -21.66 -11.92 0.67
CA LEU A 326 -22.08 -12.84 1.72
C LEU A 326 -23.43 -12.41 2.29
N ILE A 327 -24.25 -13.40 2.62
CA ILE A 327 -25.49 -13.23 3.36
C ILE A 327 -25.24 -13.74 4.77
N ASP A 328 -25.66 -12.97 5.77
CA ASP A 328 -25.68 -13.44 7.15
C ASP A 328 -26.71 -14.59 7.29
N PRO A 329 -26.27 -15.81 7.62
CA PRO A 329 -27.16 -16.96 7.70
C PRO A 329 -28.22 -16.84 8.80
N SER A 330 -27.99 -16.01 9.82
CA SER A 330 -28.94 -15.77 10.92
C SER A 330 -29.90 -14.60 10.64
N ASN A 331 -29.54 -13.70 9.74
CA ASN A 331 -30.32 -12.52 9.41
C ASN A 331 -30.19 -12.17 7.91
N PRO A 332 -31.10 -12.65 7.04
CA PRO A 332 -31.00 -12.45 5.60
C PRO A 332 -31.21 -10.99 5.14
N ASN A 333 -31.37 -10.03 6.05
CA ASN A 333 -31.30 -8.60 5.72
C ASN A 333 -29.86 -8.07 5.73
N ASN A 334 -28.94 -8.76 6.42
CA ASN A 334 -27.55 -8.37 6.53
C ASN A 334 -26.74 -8.97 5.37
N PHE A 335 -26.09 -8.10 4.61
CA PHE A 335 -25.20 -8.46 3.52
C PHE A 335 -23.82 -7.84 3.73
N TYR A 336 -22.81 -8.54 3.25
CA TYR A 336 -21.42 -8.12 3.31
C TYR A 336 -20.78 -8.23 1.94
N MET A 337 -19.93 -7.26 1.61
CA MET A 337 -19.25 -7.19 0.33
C MET A 337 -17.86 -6.58 0.50
N ASN A 338 -16.88 -7.08 -0.26
CA ASN A 338 -15.56 -6.48 -0.29
C ASN A 338 -15.48 -5.37 -1.35
N ASP A 339 -14.52 -4.45 -1.20
CA ASP A 339 -14.16 -3.46 -2.23
C ASP A 339 -12.65 -3.56 -2.51
N TRP A 340 -12.30 -3.79 -3.77
CA TRP A 340 -10.92 -3.78 -4.27
C TRP A 340 -10.30 -2.38 -4.34
N TYR A 341 -11.06 -1.32 -4.04
CA TYR A 341 -10.53 0.03 -3.96
C TYR A 341 -10.21 0.43 -2.51
N GLU A 342 -10.90 1.43 -1.96
CA GLU A 342 -10.50 2.05 -0.70
C GLU A 342 -11.45 1.74 0.44
N ASN A 343 -12.69 1.31 0.17
CA ASN A 343 -13.66 1.09 1.24
C ASN A 343 -13.37 -0.18 2.02
N ALA A 344 -12.54 -1.10 1.51
CA ALA A 344 -12.25 -2.43 2.05
C ALA A 344 -13.48 -3.32 2.24
N PHE A 345 -14.37 -2.98 3.16
CA PHE A 345 -15.50 -3.80 3.57
C PHE A 345 -16.78 -2.95 3.63
N LEU A 346 -17.84 -3.48 3.04
CA LEU A 346 -19.16 -2.85 2.94
C LEU A 346 -20.21 -3.72 3.61
N LYS A 347 -21.18 -3.06 4.23
CA LYS A 347 -22.31 -3.70 4.91
C LYS A 347 -23.63 -3.09 4.45
N SER A 348 -24.62 -3.96 4.24
CA SER A 348 -26.02 -3.60 4.06
C SER A 348 -26.85 -4.28 5.15
N THR A 349 -27.89 -3.61 5.61
CA THR A 349 -28.84 -4.11 6.63
C THR A 349 -30.29 -4.12 6.13
N ASP A 350 -30.48 -3.91 4.83
CA ASP A 350 -31.78 -3.74 4.17
C ASP A 350 -31.89 -4.60 2.91
N THR A 351 -31.29 -5.79 2.94
CA THR A 351 -31.32 -6.77 1.83
C THR A 351 -30.58 -6.27 0.58
N ALA A 352 -29.37 -5.75 0.76
CA ALA A 352 -28.49 -5.26 -0.30
C ALA A 352 -29.06 -4.07 -1.10
N VAL A 353 -30.01 -3.31 -0.53
CA VAL A 353 -30.59 -2.11 -1.18
C VAL A 353 -29.70 -0.89 -0.96
N THR A 354 -29.22 -0.67 0.27
CA THR A 354 -28.27 0.39 0.59
C THR A 354 -27.03 -0.16 1.29
N TRP A 355 -25.89 0.49 1.04
CA TRP A 355 -24.58 0.06 1.51
C TRP A 355 -23.89 1.17 2.29
N ARG A 356 -23.20 0.79 3.37
CA ARG A 356 -22.30 1.65 4.13
C ARG A 356 -20.90 1.05 4.18
N VAL A 357 -19.90 1.93 4.27
CA VAL A 357 -18.53 1.52 4.61
C VAL A 357 -18.50 1.00 6.05
N SER A 358 -17.81 -0.11 6.25
CA SER A 358 -17.73 -0.80 7.54
C SER A 358 -16.31 -1.34 7.74
N ASN A 359 -15.33 -0.43 7.72
CA ASN A 359 -13.89 -0.73 7.65
C ASN A 359 -13.09 -0.19 8.85
N LYS A 360 -13.76 0.19 9.94
CA LYS A 360 -13.10 0.72 11.14
C LYS A 360 -12.15 -0.33 11.72
N GLY A 361 -10.86 0.00 11.80
CA GLY A 361 -9.79 -0.91 12.23
C GLY A 361 -9.12 -1.70 11.09
N ILE A 362 -9.62 -1.60 9.86
CA ILE A 362 -8.93 -2.08 8.66
C ILE A 362 -7.95 -1.01 8.21
N ASN A 363 -6.77 -0.96 8.82
CA ASN A 363 -5.71 0.03 8.50
C ASN A 363 -4.89 -0.39 7.27
N GLY A 364 -5.56 -0.83 6.20
CA GLY A 364 -4.94 -1.39 4.99
C GLY A 364 -4.86 -0.42 3.82
N LEU A 365 -5.23 0.85 3.98
CA LEU A 365 -5.29 1.80 2.88
C LEU A 365 -3.89 2.05 2.30
N LEU A 366 -3.72 1.77 1.02
CA LEU A 366 -2.50 2.07 0.28
C LEU A 366 -2.40 3.58 0.05
N VAL A 367 -1.26 4.16 0.44
CA VAL A 367 -0.93 5.56 0.19
C VAL A 367 0.06 5.61 -0.98
N TYR A 368 -0.29 6.38 -2.01
CA TYR A 368 0.51 6.52 -3.23
C TYR A 368 1.44 7.72 -3.19
N GLU A 369 1.00 8.83 -2.59
CA GLU A 369 1.79 10.03 -2.41
C GLU A 369 1.24 10.85 -1.24
N GLY A 370 2.02 11.78 -0.71
CA GLY A 370 1.57 12.68 0.34
C GLY A 370 2.44 13.92 0.50
N CYS A 371 1.90 14.93 1.16
CA CYS A 371 2.63 16.15 1.48
C CYS A 371 2.20 16.72 2.84
N LYS A 372 2.95 17.72 3.31
CA LYS A 372 2.58 18.57 4.43
C LYS A 372 2.39 20.01 3.99
N ASP A 373 1.42 20.68 4.61
CA ASP A 373 1.33 22.13 4.55
C ASP A 373 2.27 22.79 5.59
N PRO A 374 2.46 24.13 5.54
CA PRO A 374 3.31 24.84 6.49
C PRO A 374 2.86 24.77 7.96
N ALA A 375 1.61 24.39 8.24
CA ALA A 375 1.12 24.17 9.61
C ALA A 375 1.37 22.73 10.10
N GLY A 376 1.88 21.86 9.23
CA GLY A 376 2.16 20.46 9.55
C GLY A 376 0.98 19.52 9.35
N ASN A 377 -0.14 19.99 8.76
CA ASN A 377 -1.23 19.11 8.37
C ASN A 377 -0.76 18.20 7.24
N ILE A 378 -1.17 16.93 7.29
CA ILE A 378 -0.73 15.90 6.35
C ILE A 378 -1.86 15.63 5.37
N TYR A 379 -1.54 15.61 4.09
CA TYR A 379 -2.44 15.19 3.02
C TYR A 379 -1.87 13.96 2.33
N VAL A 380 -2.70 12.96 2.08
CA VAL A 380 -2.30 11.73 1.40
C VAL A 380 -3.27 11.39 0.28
N LEU A 381 -2.73 10.84 -0.80
CA LEU A 381 -3.49 10.23 -1.89
C LEU A 381 -3.67 8.75 -1.61
N GLY A 382 -4.92 8.34 -1.46
CA GLY A 382 -5.32 6.96 -1.68
C GLY A 382 -5.49 6.69 -3.18
N ARG A 383 -6.07 5.54 -3.51
CA ARG A 383 -6.31 5.16 -4.91
C ARG A 383 -7.32 6.05 -5.63
N ALA A 384 -8.32 6.55 -4.92
CA ALA A 384 -9.44 7.35 -5.44
C ALA A 384 -9.84 8.52 -4.53
N GLY A 385 -9.38 8.57 -3.28
CA GLY A 385 -9.67 9.62 -2.32
C GLY A 385 -8.44 10.39 -1.86
N ILE A 386 -8.66 11.61 -1.40
CA ILE A 386 -7.68 12.47 -0.73
C ILE A 386 -8.03 12.52 0.75
N PHE A 387 -7.07 12.21 1.61
CA PHE A 387 -7.26 12.19 3.05
C PHE A 387 -6.39 13.24 3.72
N LYS A 388 -6.92 13.86 4.78
CA LYS A 388 -6.24 14.88 5.57
C LYS A 388 -6.19 14.50 7.04
N SER A 389 -5.05 14.75 7.67
CA SER A 389 -4.87 14.74 9.12
C SER A 389 -4.35 16.09 9.60
N ILE A 390 -4.89 16.55 10.74
CA ILE A 390 -4.51 17.81 11.40
C ILE A 390 -3.83 17.57 12.76
N ASP A 391 -3.67 16.31 13.15
CA ASP A 391 -3.22 15.87 14.47
C ASP A 391 -2.05 14.87 14.35
N ASN A 392 -1.18 15.10 13.36
CA ASN A 392 0.00 14.29 13.10
C ASN A 392 -0.34 12.81 12.89
N GLY A 393 -1.36 12.55 12.07
CA GLY A 393 -1.78 11.22 11.64
C GLY A 393 -2.55 10.41 12.67
N LEU A 394 -3.01 10.99 13.78
CA LEU A 394 -3.82 10.28 14.77
C LEU A 394 -5.25 10.04 14.26
N THR A 395 -5.81 11.03 13.56
CA THR A 395 -7.11 10.93 12.89
C THR A 395 -7.05 11.42 11.44
N TRP A 396 -7.91 10.86 10.61
CA TRP A 396 -7.96 11.09 9.17
C TRP A 396 -9.38 11.32 8.70
N ASN A 397 -9.55 12.28 7.81
CA ASN A 397 -10.81 12.54 7.13
C ASN A 397 -10.59 12.47 5.62
N GLU A 398 -11.47 11.78 4.90
CA GLU A 398 -11.56 11.90 3.46
C GLU A 398 -12.09 13.31 3.13
N VAL A 399 -11.25 14.14 2.52
CA VAL A 399 -11.57 15.54 2.19
C VAL A 399 -12.04 15.69 0.75
N TYR A 400 -11.73 14.74 -0.12
CA TYR A 400 -12.20 14.75 -1.50
C TYR A 400 -12.17 13.37 -2.14
N ASN A 401 -13.19 13.08 -2.95
CA ASN A 401 -13.23 11.90 -3.80
C ASN A 401 -13.84 12.28 -5.16
N PRO A 402 -13.02 12.47 -6.20
CA PRO A 402 -13.54 12.83 -7.52
C PRO A 402 -14.47 11.74 -8.07
N SER A 403 -14.27 10.46 -7.74
CA SER A 403 -15.14 9.40 -8.25
C SER A 403 -16.60 9.56 -7.82
N VAL A 404 -16.82 10.03 -6.57
CA VAL A 404 -18.16 10.31 -6.04
C VAL A 404 -18.78 11.53 -6.72
N VAL A 405 -17.98 12.58 -6.92
CA VAL A 405 -18.44 13.85 -7.51
C VAL A 405 -18.86 13.66 -8.98
N TYR A 406 -18.06 12.92 -9.77
CA TYR A 406 -18.27 12.77 -11.20
C TYR A 406 -19.05 11.51 -11.60
N GLY A 407 -19.38 10.62 -10.64
CA GLY A 407 -20.12 9.38 -10.92
C GLY A 407 -19.39 8.39 -11.82
N GLN A 408 -18.06 8.41 -11.83
CA GLN A 408 -17.21 7.53 -12.63
C GLN A 408 -15.89 7.25 -11.89
N VAL A 409 -15.22 6.15 -12.21
CA VAL A 409 -13.95 5.80 -11.55
C VAL A 409 -12.84 6.76 -11.97
N ILE A 410 -12.33 7.52 -11.00
CA ILE A 410 -11.19 8.43 -11.17
C ILE A 410 -10.13 8.05 -10.14
N GLN A 411 -8.94 7.71 -10.62
CA GLN A 411 -7.86 7.16 -9.82
C GLN A 411 -6.65 8.10 -9.75
N PHE A 412 -5.95 8.04 -8.61
CA PHE A 412 -4.67 8.70 -8.34
C PHE A 412 -3.48 7.73 -8.49
N ASP A 413 -3.65 6.62 -9.23
CA ASP A 413 -2.55 5.69 -9.52
C ASP A 413 -1.37 6.46 -10.16
N ALA A 414 -0.25 6.58 -9.41
CA ALA A 414 0.90 7.42 -9.75
C ALA A 414 0.60 8.92 -9.94
N GLY A 415 -0.39 9.44 -9.19
CA GLY A 415 -0.73 10.85 -9.04
C GLY A 415 0.16 11.56 -8.03
N VAL A 416 0.01 12.88 -7.92
CA VAL A 416 0.86 13.74 -7.08
C VAL A 416 0.05 14.71 -6.23
N ILE A 417 0.55 15.09 -5.05
CA ILE A 417 -0.13 16.03 -4.16
C ILE A 417 0.84 17.05 -3.55
N SER A 418 0.41 18.31 -3.48
CA SER A 418 1.20 19.38 -2.88
C SER A 418 0.32 20.39 -2.14
N ALA A 419 0.78 20.85 -0.98
CA ALA A 419 0.10 21.84 -0.16
C ALA A 419 1.05 23.02 0.15
N PRO A 420 1.28 23.93 -0.81
CA PRO A 420 2.27 25.00 -0.66
C PRO A 420 1.90 26.07 0.37
N THR A 421 0.64 26.14 0.78
CA THR A 421 0.16 27.02 1.85
C THR A 421 -0.82 26.26 2.74
N THR A 422 -1.22 26.86 3.86
CA THR A 422 -2.23 26.28 4.76
C THR A 422 -3.64 26.25 4.16
N SER A 423 -3.88 26.94 3.03
CA SER A 423 -5.18 26.99 2.36
C SER A 423 -5.17 26.40 0.96
N HIS A 424 -4.04 26.42 0.25
CA HIS A 424 -3.95 25.89 -1.11
C HIS A 424 -3.42 24.47 -1.14
N VAL A 425 -4.18 23.56 -1.74
CA VAL A 425 -3.82 22.15 -1.92
C VAL A 425 -4.10 21.76 -3.36
N TYR A 426 -3.19 21.00 -3.97
CA TYR A 426 -3.27 20.55 -5.34
C TYR A 426 -3.09 19.05 -5.38
N ALA A 427 -3.91 18.36 -6.15
CA ALA A 427 -3.80 16.93 -6.37
C ALA A 427 -3.98 16.64 -7.85
N ALA A 428 -3.15 15.78 -8.42
CA ALA A 428 -3.28 15.34 -9.81
C ALA A 428 -3.37 13.83 -9.90
N GLY A 429 -4.19 13.34 -10.84
CA GLY A 429 -4.39 11.93 -11.15
C GLY A 429 -4.40 11.68 -12.65
N ALA A 430 -4.90 10.50 -13.07
CA ALA A 430 -4.85 9.91 -14.42
C ALA A 430 -4.84 10.88 -15.64
N ASP A 431 -5.60 11.97 -15.61
CA ASP A 431 -5.65 12.99 -16.68
C ASP A 431 -6.05 14.40 -16.19
N ARG A 432 -6.05 14.65 -14.87
CA ARG A 432 -6.67 15.84 -14.27
C ARG A 432 -5.85 16.43 -13.14
N LEU A 433 -5.98 17.74 -12.94
CA LEU A 433 -5.50 18.47 -11.77
C LEU A 433 -6.70 19.06 -11.03
N TRP A 434 -6.73 18.90 -9.72
CA TRP A 434 -7.66 19.56 -8.82
C TRP A 434 -6.93 20.51 -7.89
N THR A 435 -7.58 21.61 -7.55
CA THR A 435 -7.12 22.58 -6.56
C THR A 435 -8.19 22.85 -5.52
N SER A 436 -7.75 23.10 -4.30
CA SER A 436 -8.52 23.64 -3.21
C SER A 436 -7.83 24.91 -2.72
N SER A 437 -8.59 25.96 -2.45
CA SER A 437 -8.11 27.23 -1.86
C SER A 437 -8.55 27.41 -0.40
N ASP A 438 -9.19 26.39 0.19
CA ASP A 438 -9.76 26.36 1.55
C ASP A 438 -9.35 25.10 2.35
N ALA A 439 -8.11 24.68 2.16
CA ALA A 439 -7.43 23.61 2.89
C ALA A 439 -8.07 22.22 2.70
N GLY A 440 -8.64 21.97 1.52
CA GLY A 440 -9.26 20.72 1.12
C GLY A 440 -10.76 20.64 1.40
N THR A 441 -11.42 21.74 1.81
CA THR A 441 -12.87 21.71 2.11
C THR A 441 -13.70 21.67 0.83
N THR A 442 -13.30 22.45 -0.17
CA THR A 442 -13.86 22.43 -1.52
C THR A 442 -12.75 22.26 -2.55
N TRP A 443 -13.09 21.59 -3.65
CA TRP A 443 -12.16 21.26 -4.72
C TRP A 443 -12.76 21.62 -6.06
N THR A 444 -11.92 22.20 -6.92
CA THR A 444 -12.26 22.58 -8.28
C THR A 444 -11.28 21.91 -9.23
N GLU A 445 -11.79 21.31 -10.30
CA GLU A 445 -10.95 20.83 -11.40
C GLU A 445 -10.35 22.02 -12.15
N VAL A 446 -9.03 22.00 -12.34
CA VAL A 446 -8.33 23.02 -13.11
C VAL A 446 -8.46 22.65 -14.59
N ILE A 447 -9.32 23.36 -15.31
CA ILE A 447 -9.55 23.14 -16.75
C ILE A 447 -8.49 23.88 -17.58
N TYR A 448 -7.73 23.14 -18.38
CA TYR A 448 -6.73 23.67 -19.30
C TYR A 448 -7.28 23.76 -20.73
N SER A 449 -6.84 24.77 -21.49
CA SER A 449 -7.30 25.02 -22.87
C SER A 449 -6.84 23.99 -23.91
N SER A 450 -6.04 23.00 -23.53
CA SER A 450 -5.56 21.92 -24.41
C SER A 450 -5.30 20.68 -23.56
N GLY A 451 -6.07 19.60 -23.76
CA GLY A 451 -6.02 18.39 -22.93
C GLY A 451 -4.59 17.88 -22.68
N PHE A 452 -4.27 17.60 -21.41
CA PHE A 452 -2.98 17.05 -20.99
C PHE A 452 -3.12 15.64 -20.44
N ALA A 453 -1.98 14.93 -20.45
CA ALA A 453 -1.77 13.64 -19.79
C ALA A 453 -1.73 13.83 -18.26
N PRO A 454 -1.60 12.78 -17.44
CA PRO A 454 -1.49 12.92 -15.99
C PRO A 454 -0.27 13.78 -15.61
N ALA A 455 -0.43 14.67 -14.63
CA ALA A 455 0.73 15.32 -14.02
C ALA A 455 1.54 14.29 -13.24
N LYS A 456 2.87 14.29 -13.43
CA LYS A 456 3.81 13.37 -12.77
C LYS A 456 4.55 14.00 -11.60
N ASN A 457 4.55 15.32 -11.52
CA ASN A 457 5.19 16.03 -10.43
C ASN A 457 4.62 17.45 -10.33
N ILE A 458 4.43 17.95 -9.11
CA ILE A 458 4.05 19.33 -8.84
C ILE A 458 4.86 19.87 -7.67
N VAL A 459 5.58 20.97 -7.91
CA VAL A 459 6.47 21.59 -6.94
C VAL A 459 6.21 23.09 -6.86
N PHE A 460 6.27 23.64 -5.66
CA PHE A 460 6.05 25.05 -5.40
C PHE A 460 7.22 25.67 -4.65
N ASN A 461 7.47 26.94 -4.93
CA ASN A 461 8.48 27.71 -4.23
C ASN A 461 8.04 27.92 -2.78
N LYS A 462 8.86 27.44 -1.83
CA LYS A 462 8.56 27.49 -0.38
C LYS A 462 8.53 28.92 0.19
N THR A 463 9.19 29.88 -0.45
CA THR A 463 9.24 31.29 -0.02
C THR A 463 8.20 32.17 -0.71
N ASN A 464 7.79 31.79 -1.92
CA ASN A 464 6.73 32.43 -2.69
C ASN A 464 5.82 31.39 -3.34
N PRO A 465 4.82 30.88 -2.60
CA PRO A 465 3.95 29.81 -3.06
C PRO A 465 3.02 30.19 -4.22
N ALA A 466 3.00 31.46 -4.65
CA ALA A 466 2.35 31.83 -5.90
C ALA A 466 3.06 31.21 -7.12
N ILE A 467 4.36 30.93 -7.00
CA ILE A 467 5.19 30.35 -8.05
C ILE A 467 5.24 28.83 -7.88
N GLY A 468 4.78 28.11 -8.91
CA GLY A 468 4.78 26.65 -8.93
C GLY A 468 4.96 26.08 -10.32
N TYR A 469 5.34 24.81 -10.37
CA TYR A 469 5.63 24.08 -11.60
C TYR A 469 4.96 22.72 -11.58
N ALA A 470 4.34 22.34 -12.69
CA ALA A 470 3.74 21.03 -12.89
C ALA A 470 4.37 20.38 -14.13
N ALA A 471 4.79 19.12 -13.99
CA ALA A 471 5.29 18.29 -15.06
C ALA A 471 4.22 17.30 -15.52
N PHE A 472 4.11 17.09 -16.83
CA PHE A 472 3.13 16.20 -17.44
C PHE A 472 3.79 15.14 -18.32
N ARG A 473 3.12 13.99 -18.47
CA ARG A 473 3.56 12.93 -19.40
C ARG A 473 3.26 13.32 -20.86
N LYS A 474 4.01 12.76 -21.81
CA LYS A 474 3.64 12.76 -23.23
C LYS A 474 2.44 11.82 -23.48
N ILE A 475 1.47 12.24 -24.30
CA ILE A 475 0.37 11.37 -24.78
C ILE A 475 0.76 10.77 -26.14
N ASN A 476 0.46 9.49 -26.37
CA ASN A 476 0.78 8.72 -27.58
C ASN A 476 -0.01 9.15 -28.84
N THR A 477 0.07 10.41 -29.26
CA THR A 477 -0.48 10.87 -30.55
C THR A 477 0.63 11.10 -31.57
N THR A 478 0.45 10.60 -32.80
CA THR A 478 1.36 10.78 -33.93
C THR A 478 1.39 12.21 -34.51
N ALA A 479 0.42 13.06 -34.13
CA ALA A 479 0.44 14.48 -34.44
C ALA A 479 1.26 15.23 -33.39
N VAL A 480 2.46 15.66 -33.76
CA VAL A 480 3.36 16.44 -32.89
C VAL A 480 3.48 17.85 -33.45
N THR A 481 2.83 18.83 -32.82
CA THR A 481 3.18 20.24 -33.00
C THR A 481 3.32 20.91 -31.64
N SER A 482 4.57 21.18 -31.24
CA SER A 482 5.05 22.03 -30.13
C SER A 482 4.94 21.52 -28.68
N ASN A 483 5.26 20.26 -28.40
CA ASN A 483 5.06 19.70 -27.06
C ASN A 483 6.12 20.18 -26.04
N LYS A 484 5.69 20.98 -25.07
CA LYS A 484 6.44 21.30 -23.84
C LYS A 484 5.63 20.79 -22.65
N TYR A 485 6.27 20.10 -21.71
CA TYR A 485 5.58 19.32 -20.66
C TYR A 485 5.74 19.89 -19.25
N ILE A 486 6.22 21.13 -19.14
CA ILE A 486 6.34 21.84 -17.88
C ILE A 486 5.48 23.08 -17.97
N TYR A 487 4.62 23.27 -16.98
CA TYR A 487 3.76 24.43 -16.82
C TYR A 487 4.15 25.17 -15.55
N LYS A 488 4.11 26.49 -15.61
CA LYS A 488 4.40 27.42 -14.53
C LYS A 488 3.16 28.22 -14.17
N THR A 489 2.91 28.35 -12.89
CA THR A 489 2.00 29.36 -12.34
C THR A 489 2.79 30.43 -11.60
N THR A 490 2.25 31.64 -11.56
CA THR A 490 2.70 32.75 -10.71
C THR A 490 1.55 33.34 -9.87
N ASP A 491 0.42 32.63 -9.82
CA ASP A 491 -0.85 33.08 -9.24
C ASP A 491 -1.55 31.95 -8.48
N TYR A 492 -0.79 31.10 -7.80
CA TYR A 492 -1.30 29.98 -7.01
C TYR A 492 -2.14 29.01 -7.86
N GLY A 493 -1.62 28.65 -9.02
CA GLY A 493 -2.22 27.66 -9.92
C GLY A 493 -3.54 28.10 -10.56
N ALA A 494 -3.96 29.36 -10.42
CA ALA A 494 -5.15 29.88 -11.09
C ALA A 494 -4.95 29.92 -12.60
N THR A 495 -3.75 30.28 -13.07
CA THR A 495 -3.34 30.16 -14.46
C THR A 495 -1.99 29.48 -14.60
N TRP A 496 -1.82 28.78 -15.72
CA TRP A 496 -0.62 28.02 -16.03
C TRP A 496 -0.09 28.40 -17.41
N THR A 497 1.19 28.77 -17.46
CA THR A 497 1.92 29.16 -18.66
C THR A 497 2.97 28.12 -18.97
N GLN A 498 3.16 27.81 -20.25
CA GLN A 498 4.01 26.70 -20.66
C GLN A 498 5.49 27.12 -20.72
N LEU A 499 6.39 26.38 -20.07
CA LEU A 499 7.85 26.60 -20.14
C LEU A 499 8.48 25.83 -21.30
N ASN A 500 9.44 26.46 -21.99
CA ASN A 500 10.18 25.85 -23.10
C ASN A 500 11.22 24.86 -22.60
N LEU A 501 10.90 23.57 -22.57
CA LEU A 501 11.90 22.49 -22.53
C LEU A 501 11.63 21.57 -23.72
N GLU A 502 12.45 21.70 -24.75
CA GLU A 502 12.39 20.83 -25.93
C GLU A 502 12.92 19.44 -25.56
N GLY A 503 12.09 18.41 -25.71
CA GLY A 503 12.47 17.06 -25.33
C GLY A 503 11.32 16.08 -25.11
N MET A 504 11.54 15.13 -24.21
CA MET A 504 10.63 14.01 -23.89
C MET A 504 9.73 14.31 -22.68
N SER A 505 8.99 13.29 -22.22
CA SER A 505 8.27 13.28 -20.93
C SER A 505 9.17 13.77 -19.78
N VAL A 506 8.60 14.57 -18.88
CA VAL A 506 9.26 15.01 -17.64
C VAL A 506 8.72 14.18 -16.48
N GLN A 507 9.58 13.40 -15.84
CA GLN A 507 9.18 12.45 -14.78
C GLN A 507 9.43 12.97 -13.37
N ALA A 508 10.34 13.94 -13.23
CA ALA A 508 10.72 14.49 -11.94
C ALA A 508 10.96 15.99 -12.05
N LEU A 509 10.49 16.74 -11.05
CA LEU A 509 10.89 18.12 -10.82
C LEU A 509 11.45 18.24 -9.40
N ALA A 510 12.39 19.16 -9.21
CA ALA A 510 12.85 19.56 -7.89
C ALA A 510 13.20 21.05 -7.90
N ILE A 511 12.82 21.76 -6.84
CA ILE A 511 13.21 23.16 -6.62
C ILE A 511 14.37 23.18 -5.63
N ASP A 512 15.38 24.00 -5.91
CA ASP A 512 16.47 24.22 -4.96
C ASP A 512 15.92 24.85 -3.67
N PRO A 513 16.21 24.26 -2.49
CA PRO A 513 15.62 24.73 -1.23
C PRO A 513 16.17 26.07 -0.73
N ILE A 514 17.33 26.52 -1.22
CA ILE A 514 17.94 27.82 -0.86
C ILE A 514 17.60 28.87 -1.90
N ASN A 515 17.72 28.54 -3.18
CA ASN A 515 17.44 29.45 -4.28
C ASN A 515 16.27 28.94 -5.14
N PRO A 516 15.03 29.24 -4.75
CA PRO A 516 13.86 28.63 -5.37
C PRO A 516 13.52 29.18 -6.77
N THR A 517 14.38 30.02 -7.36
CA THR A 517 14.35 30.29 -8.81
C THR A 517 15.04 29.17 -9.59
N ILE A 518 15.80 28.28 -8.94
CA ILE A 518 16.45 27.16 -9.61
C ILE A 518 15.49 25.96 -9.62
N LEU A 519 15.18 25.48 -10.82
CA LEU A 519 14.36 24.30 -11.06
C LEU A 519 15.19 23.25 -11.79
N TYR A 520 15.08 22.01 -11.32
CA TYR A 520 15.65 20.82 -11.96
C TYR A 520 14.53 19.99 -12.58
N ALA A 521 14.79 19.41 -13.75
CA ALA A 521 13.87 18.53 -14.45
C ALA A 521 14.59 17.26 -14.92
N GLY A 522 13.98 16.11 -14.63
CA GLY A 522 14.41 14.80 -15.11
C GLY A 522 13.64 14.40 -16.35
N LEU A 523 14.33 14.25 -17.48
CA LEU A 523 13.74 13.80 -18.74
C LEU A 523 13.91 12.29 -18.89
N GLY A 524 12.83 11.60 -19.28
CA GLY A 524 12.86 10.15 -19.39
C GLY A 524 11.48 9.51 -19.35
N GLU A 525 11.47 8.20 -19.47
CA GLU A 525 10.25 7.41 -19.28
C GLU A 525 10.60 5.99 -18.84
N ILE A 526 10.03 5.55 -17.72
CA ILE A 526 10.06 4.13 -17.34
C ILE A 526 9.04 3.44 -18.24
N ALA A 527 9.49 2.48 -19.05
CA ALA A 527 8.63 1.82 -20.02
C ALA A 527 7.49 1.07 -19.31
N ASP A 528 6.23 1.43 -19.59
CA ASP A 528 5.06 0.71 -19.10
C ASP A 528 4.72 -0.49 -19.99
N TRP A 529 3.73 -1.29 -19.58
CA TRP A 529 3.36 -2.56 -20.22
C TRP A 529 2.88 -2.45 -21.67
N GLN A 530 2.64 -1.24 -22.22
CA GLN A 530 2.07 -1.07 -23.56
C GLN A 530 2.80 -0.07 -24.48
N GLU A 531 3.88 0.57 -24.03
CA GLU A 531 4.45 1.71 -24.78
C GLU A 531 5.78 1.47 -25.52
N THR A 532 5.99 2.35 -26.52
CA THR A 532 7.20 2.46 -27.34
C THR A 532 8.32 3.11 -26.54
N VAL A 533 9.51 2.53 -26.53
CA VAL A 533 10.71 3.09 -25.87
C VAL A 533 11.12 4.39 -26.56
N TYR A 534 11.04 5.52 -25.85
CA TYR A 534 11.52 6.81 -26.34
C TYR A 534 13.03 6.95 -26.08
N ALA A 535 13.80 7.37 -27.09
CA ALA A 535 15.25 7.57 -26.98
C ALA A 535 15.57 8.98 -26.43
N GLY A 536 16.30 9.03 -25.31
CA GLY A 536 16.77 10.28 -24.69
C GLY A 536 16.58 10.29 -23.17
N GLY A 537 17.33 11.15 -22.46
CA GLY A 537 17.27 11.24 -21.01
C GLY A 537 18.16 12.32 -20.43
N GLY A 538 18.24 12.36 -19.10
CA GLY A 538 19.15 13.24 -18.36
C GLY A 538 18.45 14.30 -17.49
N ILE A 539 19.28 15.00 -16.72
CA ILE A 539 18.85 16.07 -15.81
C ILE A 539 19.16 17.41 -16.43
N TYR A 540 18.20 18.31 -16.34
CA TYR A 540 18.26 19.67 -16.84
C TYR A 540 18.00 20.64 -15.69
N ARG A 541 18.62 21.82 -15.77
CA ARG A 541 18.47 22.91 -14.82
C ARG A 541 18.09 24.19 -15.55
N ILE A 542 17.20 24.96 -14.94
CA ILE A 542 16.93 26.35 -15.32
C ILE A 542 17.03 27.25 -14.11
N VAL A 543 17.38 28.52 -14.33
CA VAL A 543 17.14 29.60 -13.37
C VAL A 543 15.93 30.35 -13.90
N ASP A 544 14.76 30.06 -13.35
CA ASP A 544 13.51 30.70 -13.72
C ASP A 544 13.21 31.87 -12.78
N ASP A 545 13.69 33.05 -13.20
CA ASP A 545 13.40 34.36 -12.61
C ASP A 545 12.14 35.02 -13.19
N GLY A 546 11.36 34.30 -14.01
CA GLY A 546 10.21 34.85 -14.76
C GLY A 546 10.56 35.41 -16.13
N THR A 547 11.83 35.40 -16.55
CA THR A 547 12.27 35.93 -17.85
C THR A 547 13.11 34.94 -18.66
N SER A 548 13.76 33.99 -18.00
CA SER A 548 14.69 33.04 -18.63
C SER A 548 13.99 31.87 -19.32
N VAL A 549 14.49 31.49 -20.51
CA VAL A 549 13.91 30.43 -21.37
C VAL A 549 14.92 29.35 -21.78
N SER A 550 16.09 29.28 -21.12
CA SER A 550 17.18 28.37 -21.53
C SER A 550 17.53 27.36 -20.44
N TRP A 551 17.30 26.08 -20.74
CA TRP A 551 17.69 24.96 -19.89
C TRP A 551 19.14 24.55 -20.15
N THR A 552 19.86 24.25 -19.08
CA THR A 552 21.21 23.70 -19.09
C THR A 552 21.15 22.22 -18.76
N LYS A 553 21.66 21.37 -19.64
CA LYS A 553 21.81 19.94 -19.36
C LYS A 553 22.95 19.72 -18.37
N LEU A 554 22.71 18.93 -17.33
CA LEU A 554 23.68 18.63 -16.27
C LEU A 554 24.36 17.28 -16.47
N GLY A 555 23.61 16.23 -16.86
CA GLY A 555 24.19 14.91 -17.12
C GLY A 555 23.16 13.79 -17.07
N LEU A 556 23.64 12.55 -16.88
CA LEU A 556 22.82 11.31 -16.91
C LEU A 556 22.11 11.07 -18.25
N ASP A 557 22.76 11.45 -19.35
CA ASP A 557 22.21 11.48 -20.72
C ASP A 557 21.57 10.17 -21.20
N ASN A 558 22.10 9.03 -20.75
CA ASN A 558 21.61 7.69 -21.10
C ASN A 558 20.73 7.07 -20.00
N LYS A 559 20.27 7.89 -19.04
CA LYS A 559 19.40 7.47 -17.94
C LYS A 559 18.07 8.23 -17.98
N SER A 560 17.05 7.65 -17.38
CA SER A 560 15.74 8.26 -17.13
C SER A 560 15.59 8.57 -15.64
N PRO A 561 15.84 9.81 -15.18
CA PRO A 561 15.64 10.21 -13.80
C PRO A 561 14.14 10.34 -13.50
N TYR A 562 13.66 9.59 -12.52
CA TYR A 562 12.23 9.52 -12.16
C TYR A 562 11.92 10.08 -10.76
N ARG A 563 12.95 10.38 -9.96
CA ARG A 563 12.88 11.22 -8.77
C ARG A 563 14.13 12.08 -8.66
N ILE A 564 13.99 13.33 -8.22
CA ILE A 564 15.10 14.25 -7.95
C ILE A 564 14.85 14.88 -6.59
N ALA A 565 15.88 14.95 -5.76
CA ALA A 565 15.90 15.75 -4.54
C ALA A 565 17.16 16.61 -4.49
N VAL A 566 17.08 17.76 -3.85
CA VAL A 566 18.21 18.69 -3.67
C VAL A 566 18.26 19.11 -2.21
N ASP A 567 19.45 19.02 -1.60
CA ASP A 567 19.65 19.45 -0.22
C ASP A 567 20.10 20.92 -0.11
N THR A 568 20.10 21.47 1.11
CA THR A 568 20.55 22.84 1.40
C THR A 568 22.05 23.05 1.20
N THR A 569 22.82 22.04 0.81
CA THR A 569 24.24 22.20 0.45
C THR A 569 24.45 22.23 -1.07
N GLY A 570 23.38 22.04 -1.84
CA GLY A 570 23.43 21.99 -3.31
C GLY A 570 23.77 20.61 -3.86
N VAL A 571 23.78 19.56 -3.03
CA VAL A 571 23.95 18.18 -3.51
C VAL A 571 22.65 17.74 -4.16
N ILE A 572 22.77 17.16 -5.36
CA ILE A 572 21.65 16.70 -6.16
C ILE A 572 21.61 15.17 -6.12
N TYR A 573 20.45 14.63 -5.78
CA TYR A 573 20.18 13.20 -5.71
C TYR A 573 19.20 12.84 -6.82
N ALA A 574 19.45 11.75 -7.54
CA ALA A 574 18.62 11.31 -8.64
C ALA A 574 18.42 9.79 -8.62
N ALA A 575 17.18 9.35 -8.43
CA ALA A 575 16.82 7.96 -8.70
C ALA A 575 16.64 7.81 -10.21
N SER A 576 17.42 6.93 -10.85
CA SER A 576 17.47 6.85 -12.31
C SER A 576 17.66 5.43 -12.81
N CYS A 577 16.98 5.08 -13.91
CA CYS A 577 17.16 3.80 -14.62
C CYS A 577 17.81 4.02 -15.99
N ASP A 578 18.25 2.96 -16.65
CA ASP A 578 18.63 3.04 -18.07
C ASP A 578 17.42 3.46 -18.92
N VAL A 579 17.67 4.25 -19.97
CA VAL A 579 16.62 4.61 -20.94
C VAL A 579 16.01 3.34 -21.54
N GLY A 580 14.69 3.25 -21.50
CA GLY A 580 13.94 2.06 -21.96
C GLY A 580 13.82 0.93 -20.94
N SER A 581 14.36 1.09 -19.74
CA SER A 581 14.14 0.15 -18.65
C SER A 581 12.66 0.12 -18.21
N ARG A 582 12.18 -1.08 -17.87
CA ARG A 582 10.87 -1.32 -17.22
C ARG A 582 10.98 -1.36 -15.70
N THR A 583 12.19 -1.23 -15.16
CA THR A 583 12.48 -1.32 -13.73
C THR A 583 13.21 -0.09 -13.22
N THR A 584 13.02 0.21 -11.94
CA THR A 584 13.78 1.21 -11.18
C THR A 584 15.28 0.89 -11.21
N GLY A 585 16.12 1.91 -11.37
CA GLY A 585 17.58 1.80 -11.28
C GLY A 585 18.15 2.50 -10.04
N PRO A 586 19.49 2.57 -9.90
CA PRO A 586 20.13 3.00 -8.67
C PRO A 586 20.01 4.50 -8.39
N LEU A 587 20.44 4.90 -7.20
CA LEU A 587 20.59 6.30 -6.80
C LEU A 587 21.91 6.89 -7.33
N TYR A 588 21.86 8.05 -7.98
CA TYR A 588 23.02 8.83 -8.40
C TYR A 588 23.10 10.13 -7.60
N ILE A 589 24.31 10.55 -7.26
CA ILE A 589 24.57 11.75 -6.44
C ILE A 589 25.60 12.63 -7.13
N SER A 590 25.28 13.92 -7.25
CA SER A 590 26.20 14.97 -7.71
C SER A 590 26.46 15.98 -6.60
N ARG A 591 27.74 16.28 -6.37
CA ARG A 591 28.21 17.23 -5.34
C ARG A 591 28.81 18.51 -5.93
N ASP A 592 28.76 18.64 -7.24
CA ASP A 592 29.38 19.72 -8.01
C ASP A 592 28.36 20.38 -8.95
N ASN A 593 27.12 20.56 -8.45
CA ASN A 593 26.00 21.17 -9.17
C ASN A 593 25.64 20.46 -10.48
N GLY A 594 25.79 19.14 -10.52
CA GLY A 594 25.38 18.30 -11.64
C GLY A 594 26.47 18.04 -12.67
N VAL A 595 27.71 18.50 -12.48
CA VAL A 595 28.82 18.31 -13.44
C VAL A 595 29.27 16.85 -13.47
N THR A 596 29.40 16.20 -12.31
CA THR A 596 29.70 14.77 -12.20
C THR A 596 28.65 14.03 -11.38
N TRP A 597 28.44 12.77 -11.73
CA TRP A 597 27.43 11.90 -11.12
C TRP A 597 28.08 10.60 -10.69
N ASN A 598 27.90 10.26 -9.42
CA ASN A 598 28.40 9.00 -8.85
C ASN A 598 27.22 8.13 -8.44
N GLN A 599 27.24 6.86 -8.85
CA GLN A 599 26.27 5.88 -8.38
C GLN A 599 26.52 5.57 -6.90
N PHE A 600 25.49 5.64 -6.08
CA PHE A 600 25.53 5.19 -4.69
C PHE A 600 25.25 3.68 -4.65
N ASN A 601 26.11 2.91 -3.97
CA ASN A 601 25.97 1.46 -3.84
C ASN A 601 25.52 1.12 -2.42
N ILE A 602 24.41 0.40 -2.30
CA ILE A 602 24.00 -0.24 -1.04
C ILE A 602 24.52 -1.65 -1.06
N THR A 603 25.36 -1.99 -0.10
CA THR A 603 25.86 -3.37 0.08
C THR A 603 25.08 -4.07 1.18
N SER A 604 24.71 -5.33 0.95
CA SER A 604 24.18 -6.21 2.00
C SER A 604 25.27 -6.54 3.03
N GLU A 605 24.91 -7.17 4.15
CA GLU A 605 25.90 -7.70 5.11
C GLU A 605 26.89 -8.70 4.46
N SER A 606 26.51 -9.33 3.34
CA SER A 606 27.36 -10.23 2.55
C SER A 606 28.13 -9.53 1.41
N GLY A 607 28.02 -8.21 1.29
CA GLY A 607 28.75 -7.40 0.30
C GLY A 607 28.13 -7.37 -1.11
N SER A 608 26.92 -7.93 -1.30
CA SER A 608 26.23 -7.91 -2.60
C SER A 608 25.51 -6.59 -2.83
N ASP A 609 25.51 -6.09 -4.08
CA ASP A 609 24.75 -4.91 -4.49
C ASP A 609 23.24 -5.16 -4.38
N LEU A 610 22.59 -4.44 -3.46
CA LEU A 610 21.16 -4.59 -3.17
C LEU A 610 20.26 -4.06 -4.30
N TRP A 611 20.77 -3.25 -5.24
CA TRP A 611 19.94 -2.73 -6.34
C TRP A 611 19.41 -3.81 -7.29
N THR A 612 20.11 -4.95 -7.39
CA THR A 612 19.74 -6.06 -8.30
C THR A 612 18.65 -6.97 -7.75
N SER A 613 18.47 -7.03 -6.43
CA SER A 613 17.50 -7.91 -5.75
C SER A 613 16.37 -7.16 -5.04
N ALA A 614 16.58 -5.90 -4.65
CA ALA A 614 15.62 -5.06 -3.91
C ALA A 614 14.83 -4.07 -4.79
N GLY A 615 15.20 -3.94 -6.07
CA GLY A 615 14.82 -2.79 -6.88
C GLY A 615 15.52 -1.49 -6.45
N GLY A 616 15.60 -0.54 -7.39
CA GLY A 616 16.05 0.83 -7.17
C GLY A 616 15.18 1.61 -6.17
N PRO A 617 15.54 2.86 -5.83
CA PRO A 617 14.64 3.73 -5.08
C PRO A 617 13.29 3.83 -5.80
N LYS A 618 12.18 3.74 -5.07
CA LYS A 618 10.85 4.06 -5.58
C LYS A 618 10.52 5.53 -5.39
N ASP A 619 10.97 6.06 -4.25
CA ASP A 619 10.78 7.44 -3.88
C ASP A 619 12.04 8.00 -3.23
N LEU A 620 12.24 9.30 -3.35
CA LEU A 620 13.44 10.00 -2.92
C LEU A 620 13.08 11.41 -2.50
N GLU A 621 13.37 11.75 -1.25
CA GLU A 621 12.93 13.00 -0.66
C GLU A 621 13.98 13.66 0.23
N TYR A 622 13.95 14.98 0.31
CA TYR A 622 14.81 15.75 1.21
C TYR A 622 13.99 16.61 2.18
N SER A 623 14.23 16.43 3.48
CA SER A 623 13.55 17.18 4.53
C SER A 623 14.38 17.26 5.80
N ASP A 624 14.35 18.41 6.48
CA ASP A 624 15.01 18.62 7.78
C ASP A 624 16.49 18.18 7.82
N SER A 625 17.23 18.47 6.74
CA SER A 625 18.62 18.07 6.56
C SER A 625 18.86 16.55 6.47
N ILE A 626 17.81 15.79 6.17
CA ILE A 626 17.86 14.35 5.95
C ILE A 626 17.40 14.04 4.53
N VAL A 627 18.16 13.19 3.84
CA VAL A 627 17.77 12.61 2.56
C VAL A 627 17.23 11.22 2.82
N TYR A 628 16.02 10.96 2.36
CA TYR A 628 15.36 9.68 2.48
C TYR A 628 15.18 9.04 1.11
N PHE A 629 15.29 7.72 1.06
CA PHE A 629 14.71 6.98 -0.05
C PHE A 629 14.05 5.71 0.47
N CYS A 630 13.08 5.20 -0.28
CA CYS A 630 12.51 3.89 -0.03
C CYS A 630 12.69 2.98 -1.25
N ASN A 631 12.80 1.68 -1.03
CA ASN A 631 12.81 0.66 -2.07
C ASN A 631 11.97 -0.55 -1.58
N TRP A 632 12.04 -1.72 -2.23
CA TRP A 632 11.19 -2.85 -1.83
C TRP A 632 11.58 -3.45 -0.46
N ASN A 633 12.80 -3.19 0.00
CA ASN A 633 13.34 -3.78 1.21
C ASN A 633 13.18 -2.90 2.45
N GLY A 634 12.88 -1.61 2.27
CA GLY A 634 12.73 -0.72 3.41
C GLY A 634 12.88 0.76 3.09
N VAL A 635 12.95 1.52 4.16
CA VAL A 635 13.16 2.97 4.15
C VAL A 635 14.54 3.27 4.71
N TYR A 636 15.28 4.15 4.03
CA TYR A 636 16.63 4.51 4.37
C TYR A 636 16.74 6.03 4.54
N GLY A 637 17.61 6.47 5.45
CA GLY A 637 17.88 7.89 5.68
C GLY A 637 19.37 8.20 5.75
N SER A 638 19.74 9.39 5.31
CA SER A 638 21.09 9.94 5.40
C SER A 638 21.08 11.34 5.96
N VAL A 639 21.94 11.60 6.94
CA VAL A 639 22.17 12.92 7.56
C VAL A 639 23.50 13.56 7.19
N ASN A 640 24.28 12.86 6.35
CA ASN A 640 25.60 13.29 5.93
C ASN A 640 25.63 13.45 4.41
N ASN A 641 24.60 14.10 3.88
CA ASN A 641 24.46 14.43 2.48
C ASN A 641 24.68 13.20 1.55
N GLY A 642 24.08 12.07 1.91
CA GLY A 642 24.14 10.82 1.15
C GLY A 642 25.52 10.18 1.05
N GLU A 643 26.46 10.48 1.96
CA GLU A 643 27.70 9.70 2.07
C GLU A 643 27.42 8.29 2.59
N THR A 644 26.51 8.16 3.56
CA THR A 644 26.03 6.88 4.08
C THR A 644 24.54 6.92 4.31
N PHE A 645 23.85 5.81 4.05
CA PHE A 645 22.43 5.63 4.37
C PHE A 645 22.26 4.56 5.44
N GLN A 646 21.41 4.84 6.43
CA GLN A 646 21.02 3.91 7.47
C GLN A 646 19.61 3.40 7.19
N LEU A 647 19.38 2.13 7.50
CA LEU A 647 18.05 1.51 7.43
C LEU A 647 17.20 2.05 8.59
N ILE A 648 16.06 2.66 8.26
CA ILE A 648 15.09 3.20 9.21
C ILE A 648 14.01 2.16 9.52
N ALA A 649 13.48 1.51 8.49
CA ALA A 649 12.45 0.47 8.62
C ALA A 649 12.67 -0.61 7.58
N GLU A 650 12.53 -1.87 7.98
CA GLU A 650 12.63 -3.02 7.08
C GLU A 650 11.29 -3.37 6.45
N LYS A 651 11.32 -4.10 5.34
CA LYS A 651 10.12 -4.68 4.72
C LYS A 651 9.29 -5.43 5.75
N LYS A 652 9.92 -6.14 6.69
CA LYS A 652 9.21 -6.89 7.75
C LYS A 652 8.41 -5.97 8.69
N ASP A 653 8.76 -4.70 8.83
CA ASP A 653 8.10 -3.76 9.76
C ASP A 653 6.92 -3.03 9.08
N VAL A 654 7.10 -2.59 7.83
CA VAL A 654 6.13 -1.73 7.13
C VAL A 654 5.47 -2.37 5.91
N GLY A 655 5.90 -3.56 5.48
CA GLY A 655 5.55 -4.10 4.16
C GLY A 655 6.46 -3.55 3.07
N THR A 656 6.03 -3.61 1.82
CA THR A 656 6.81 -3.07 0.69
C THR A 656 6.53 -1.58 0.55
N PRO A 657 7.47 -0.67 0.87
CA PRO A 657 7.28 0.77 0.71
C PRO A 657 6.97 1.17 -0.74
N SER A 658 6.12 2.19 -0.89
CA SER A 658 5.73 2.80 -2.17
C SER A 658 6.09 4.28 -2.25
N CYS A 659 5.94 5.02 -1.15
CA CYS A 659 6.18 6.45 -1.11
C CYS A 659 6.71 6.93 0.25
N LEU A 660 7.25 8.14 0.25
CA LEU A 660 7.70 8.90 1.41
C LEU A 660 6.89 10.19 1.51
N ILE A 661 6.68 10.70 2.71
CA ILE A 661 6.01 11.99 2.90
C ILE A 661 7.00 12.97 3.53
N ILE A 662 7.37 14.00 2.80
CA ILE A 662 8.31 15.04 3.25
C ILE A 662 7.87 15.67 4.58
N GLY A 663 8.81 15.99 5.48
CA GLY A 663 8.56 16.73 6.74
C GLY A 663 7.79 15.94 7.79
N SER A 664 7.49 14.68 7.50
CA SER A 664 6.69 13.76 8.30
C SER A 664 7.43 12.45 8.20
N MET A 665 7.95 11.89 9.28
CA MET A 665 8.52 10.54 9.19
C MET A 665 7.40 9.53 8.89
N TYR A 666 6.95 9.39 7.64
CA TYR A 666 5.86 8.52 7.23
C TYR A 666 6.15 7.88 5.87
N THR A 667 5.61 6.68 5.68
CA THR A 667 5.73 5.92 4.43
C THR A 667 4.42 5.20 4.13
N GLY A 668 3.98 5.30 2.88
CA GLY A 668 2.99 4.39 2.32
C GLY A 668 3.66 3.07 1.95
N ALA A 669 3.01 1.96 2.25
CA ALA A 669 3.54 0.64 1.98
C ALA A 669 2.40 -0.36 1.72
N SER A 670 2.75 -1.56 1.25
CA SER A 670 1.76 -2.61 0.94
C SER A 670 0.91 -3.05 2.14
N ARG A 671 1.30 -2.69 3.37
CA ARG A 671 0.58 -3.00 4.61
C ARG A 671 -0.15 -1.80 5.23
N GLY A 672 -0.34 -0.76 4.43
CA GLY A 672 -0.98 0.47 4.84
C GLY A 672 0.03 1.60 5.02
N PHE A 673 -0.30 2.53 5.90
CA PHE A 673 0.45 3.75 6.09
C PHE A 673 1.14 3.75 7.46
N TYR A 674 2.41 4.14 7.50
CA TYR A 674 3.23 4.02 8.70
C TYR A 674 3.89 5.33 9.06
N LYS A 675 4.00 5.60 10.35
CA LYS A 675 4.86 6.62 10.92
C LYS A 675 6.16 5.97 11.38
N LEU A 676 7.26 6.47 10.86
CA LEU A 676 8.62 6.10 11.19
C LEU A 676 9.11 7.01 12.32
N THR A 677 9.97 6.51 13.19
CA THR A 677 10.64 7.31 14.23
C THR A 677 12.09 6.89 14.25
N TRP A 678 12.98 7.83 13.95
CA TRP A 678 14.40 7.55 13.83
C TRP A 678 15.15 7.93 15.13
N SER A 679 15.93 6.99 15.67
CA SER A 679 16.68 7.13 16.93
C SER A 679 18.21 7.00 16.76
N GLY A 680 18.72 6.93 15.52
CA GLY A 680 20.08 6.48 15.23
C GLY A 680 21.19 7.48 15.55
N SER A 681 22.30 7.01 16.16
CA SER A 681 23.57 7.76 16.28
C SER A 681 24.25 7.97 14.91
N THR A 682 25.00 9.06 14.75
CA THR A 682 25.59 9.45 13.44
C THR A 682 27.10 9.58 13.53
N ILE A 683 27.83 9.34 12.44
CA ILE A 683 29.28 9.56 12.37
C ILE A 683 29.54 10.99 11.90
N LEU A 684 30.49 11.69 12.53
CA LEU A 684 30.89 13.04 12.16
C LEU A 684 31.72 13.04 10.87
N THR A 685 31.21 13.73 9.85
CA THR A 685 31.91 14.00 8.59
C THR A 685 32.66 15.33 8.62
N GLU A 686 32.24 16.27 9.48
CA GLU A 686 32.97 17.52 9.75
C GLU A 686 33.93 17.40 10.96
N THR A 687 35.11 18.02 10.86
CA THR A 687 36.02 18.17 12.01
C THR A 687 35.56 19.35 12.86
N ILE A 688 34.95 19.06 14.01
CA ILE A 688 34.57 20.07 15.01
C ILE A 688 35.63 20.18 16.11
N SER A 689 35.98 21.40 16.53
CA SER A 689 36.97 21.65 17.59
C SER A 689 36.38 21.57 19.00
N LYS A 690 35.05 21.68 19.12
CA LYS A 690 34.28 21.67 20.37
C LYS A 690 32.98 20.88 20.16
N PRO A 691 32.37 20.33 21.23
CA PRO A 691 31.05 19.74 21.15
C PRO A 691 30.01 20.71 20.56
N LYS A 692 29.09 20.18 19.77
CA LYS A 692 27.95 20.92 19.21
C LYS A 692 26.66 20.20 19.57
N VAL A 693 25.57 20.94 19.68
CA VAL A 693 24.24 20.36 19.89
C VAL A 693 23.25 20.88 18.85
N TYR A 694 22.38 19.99 18.38
CA TYR A 694 21.26 20.30 17.51
C TYR A 694 19.97 19.81 18.16
N ALA A 695 18.83 20.42 17.83
CA ALA A 695 17.50 19.95 18.27
C ALA A 695 16.68 19.58 17.02
N PHE A 696 16.06 18.40 17.04
CA PHE A 696 15.24 17.84 15.96
C PHE A 696 13.98 17.13 16.51
N PRO A 697 12.84 17.19 15.82
CA PRO A 697 12.49 18.20 14.82
C PRO A 697 12.46 19.60 15.47
N ASN A 698 12.46 20.67 14.69
CA ASN A 698 11.94 21.94 15.20
C ASN A 698 10.42 21.75 15.38
N PRO A 699 9.88 21.58 16.60
CA PRO A 699 8.51 21.14 16.77
C PRO A 699 7.58 22.35 16.77
N PHE A 700 6.94 22.59 15.62
CA PHE A 700 5.58 23.13 15.62
C PHE A 700 4.63 21.94 15.49
N ASN A 701 4.20 21.33 16.61
CA ASN A 701 2.83 20.81 16.67
C ASN A 701 2.32 20.62 18.10
N ALA A 702 1.10 21.11 18.26
CA ALA A 702 0.19 21.00 19.38
C ALA A 702 -0.30 19.56 19.58
N ASN A 703 -0.65 19.21 20.81
CA ASN A 703 -1.39 18.02 21.22
C ASN A 703 -0.68 16.64 21.26
N SER A 704 -0.03 16.45 22.42
CA SER A 704 0.21 15.20 23.17
C SER A 704 1.23 14.18 22.63
N VAL A 705 2.27 13.99 23.45
CA VAL A 705 3.40 13.03 23.34
C VAL A 705 4.44 13.37 22.25
N ALA A 706 4.68 14.67 22.00
CA ALA A 706 5.82 15.10 21.20
C ALA A 706 7.11 15.05 22.04
N VAL A 707 7.94 14.04 21.82
CA VAL A 707 9.29 13.96 22.39
C VAL A 707 10.23 14.80 21.53
N THR A 708 10.97 15.73 22.14
CA THR A 708 12.03 16.53 21.50
C THR A 708 13.32 15.72 21.46
N THR A 709 13.92 15.55 20.29
CA THR A 709 15.20 14.86 20.15
C THR A 709 16.37 15.85 20.07
N LEU A 710 17.36 15.69 20.93
CA LEU A 710 18.56 16.50 21.03
C LEU A 710 19.76 15.69 20.55
N LYS A 711 20.56 16.23 19.63
CA LYS A 711 21.74 15.57 19.07
C LYS A 711 23.00 16.24 19.58
N TYR A 712 23.79 15.54 20.38
CA TYR A 712 25.07 15.99 20.94
C TYR A 712 26.26 15.39 20.18
N MET A 713 27.14 16.24 19.65
CA MET A 713 28.29 15.86 18.83
C MET A 713 29.59 15.85 19.62
N VAL A 714 30.37 14.77 19.52
CA VAL A 714 31.68 14.65 20.18
C VAL A 714 32.81 14.79 19.15
N PRO A 715 33.73 15.76 19.30
CA PRO A 715 34.87 15.95 18.39
C PRO A 715 35.68 14.68 18.11
N GLN A 716 36.23 14.56 16.90
CA GLN A 716 37.12 13.44 16.55
C GLN A 716 38.31 13.34 17.51
N ASN A 717 38.72 12.11 17.84
CA ASN A 717 39.80 11.80 18.78
C ASN A 717 39.63 12.36 20.21
N LYS A 718 38.40 12.72 20.60
CA LYS A 718 38.05 13.08 21.98
C LYS A 718 37.13 12.03 22.59
N THR A 719 36.91 12.12 23.89
CA THR A 719 36.01 11.23 24.61
C THR A 719 35.30 12.00 25.70
N VAL A 720 34.00 11.80 25.79
CA VAL A 720 33.21 12.31 26.90
C VAL A 720 33.04 11.19 27.93
N THR A 721 33.43 11.47 29.16
CA THR A 721 33.35 10.54 30.30
C THR A 721 32.24 10.92 31.29
N SER A 722 31.67 12.11 31.13
CA SER A 722 30.56 12.62 31.92
C SER A 722 29.82 13.67 31.10
N LEU A 723 28.51 13.54 30.98
CA LEU A 723 27.64 14.48 30.30
C LEU A 723 26.46 14.82 31.20
N LYS A 724 26.18 16.11 31.37
CA LYS A 724 25.06 16.62 32.13
C LYS A 724 24.17 17.44 31.21
N ILE A 725 22.88 17.13 31.21
CA ILE A 725 21.87 17.79 30.38
C ILE A 725 20.95 18.56 31.32
N SER A 726 20.91 19.88 31.17
CA SER A 726 20.06 20.76 31.96
C SER A 726 19.18 21.59 31.04
N ILE A 727 17.88 21.66 31.35
CA ILE A 727 16.89 22.45 30.60
C ILE A 727 16.40 23.58 31.50
N TYR A 728 16.46 24.81 30.99
CA TYR A 728 16.04 26.02 31.69
C TYR A 728 14.89 26.68 30.95
N ASN A 729 13.96 27.30 31.69
CA ASN A 729 13.00 28.22 31.08
C ASN A 729 13.67 29.56 30.72
N ILE A 730 12.95 30.45 30.03
CA ILE A 730 13.49 31.76 29.61
C ILE A 730 13.83 32.70 30.80
N ALA A 731 13.26 32.45 31.97
CA ALA A 731 13.59 33.16 33.21
C ALA A 731 14.91 32.65 33.85
N GLY A 732 15.50 31.58 33.30
CA GLY A 732 16.73 30.98 33.79
C GLY A 732 16.54 29.97 34.92
N GLU A 733 15.31 29.54 35.19
CA GLU A 733 15.01 28.53 36.20
C GLU A 733 15.21 27.13 35.63
N LEU A 734 15.80 26.22 36.42
CA LEU A 734 16.02 24.83 36.03
C LEU A 734 14.70 24.06 36.04
N VAL A 735 14.41 23.38 34.93
CA VAL A 735 13.15 22.67 34.68
C VAL A 735 13.34 21.16 34.70
N TYR A 736 14.42 20.68 34.09
CA TYR A 736 14.76 19.27 33.98
C TYR A 736 16.27 19.10 33.97
N GLU A 737 16.76 18.02 34.60
CA GLU A 737 18.17 17.67 34.63
C GLU A 737 18.38 16.16 34.59
N GLU A 738 19.37 15.75 33.79
CA GLU A 738 19.83 14.37 33.69
C GLU A 738 21.35 14.31 33.59
N SER A 739 21.94 13.24 34.12
CA SER A 739 23.38 12.98 34.02
C SER A 739 23.62 11.61 33.40
N ASP A 740 24.47 11.59 32.38
CA ASP A 740 24.88 10.41 31.64
C ASP A 740 26.39 10.20 31.83
N ASN A 741 26.75 9.08 32.46
CA ASN A 741 28.15 8.69 32.71
C ASN A 741 28.65 7.66 31.69
N THR A 742 27.93 7.45 30.59
CA THR A 742 28.39 6.57 29.53
C THR A 742 29.57 7.18 28.77
N LEU A 743 30.47 6.31 28.33
CA LEU A 743 31.66 6.72 27.58
C LEU A 743 31.28 7.02 26.14
N LEU A 744 31.24 8.30 25.76
CA LEU A 744 30.94 8.71 24.38
C LEU A 744 32.24 8.90 23.59
N SER A 745 32.43 8.04 22.59
CA SER A 745 33.54 8.11 21.65
C SER A 745 33.44 9.29 20.68
N GLY A 746 34.57 9.91 20.37
CA GLY A 746 34.68 11.02 19.42
C GLY A 746 34.46 10.62 17.98
N GLY A 747 34.09 11.59 17.16
CA GLY A 747 33.73 11.36 15.75
C GLY A 747 32.29 10.90 15.57
N ARG A 748 31.41 11.13 16.57
CA ARG A 748 30.01 10.69 16.55
C ARG A 748 29.05 11.73 17.11
N GLY A 749 27.78 11.61 16.72
CA GLY A 749 26.63 12.29 17.28
C GLY A 749 25.71 11.33 18.02
N TYR A 750 25.36 11.68 19.25
CA TYR A 750 24.53 10.93 20.19
C TYR A 750 23.19 11.63 20.37
N TYR A 751 22.13 10.87 20.58
CA TYR A 751 20.77 11.39 20.59
C TYR A 751 20.15 11.21 21.97
N TYR A 752 19.44 12.24 22.42
CA TYR A 752 18.76 12.33 23.71
C TYR A 752 17.33 12.78 23.48
N THR A 753 16.42 12.38 24.34
CA THR A 753 14.99 12.67 24.19
C THR A 753 14.44 13.36 25.42
N TRP A 754 13.63 14.39 25.22
CA TRP A 754 12.89 15.05 26.30
C TRP A 754 11.40 15.13 25.94
N ASP A 755 10.54 14.65 26.83
CA ASP A 755 9.09 14.54 26.62
C ASP A 755 8.31 15.83 26.94
N GLY A 756 9.02 16.92 27.24
CA GLY A 756 8.43 18.20 27.61
C GLY A 756 7.93 18.25 29.06
N THR A 757 8.35 17.32 29.92
CA THR A 757 8.00 17.34 31.35
C THR A 757 9.13 17.89 32.23
N ASN A 758 8.76 18.50 33.35
CA ASN A 758 9.70 18.93 34.39
C ASN A 758 10.22 17.71 35.19
N GLN A 759 11.14 17.93 36.12
CA GLN A 759 11.73 16.85 36.94
C GLN A 759 10.69 16.00 37.70
N SER A 760 9.49 16.52 37.96
CA SER A 760 8.38 15.83 38.63
C SER A 760 7.42 15.11 37.66
N GLY A 761 7.66 15.16 36.36
CA GLY A 761 6.81 14.53 35.33
C GLY A 761 5.58 15.36 34.94
N GLU A 762 5.51 16.63 35.33
CA GLU A 762 4.44 17.54 34.93
C GLU A 762 4.79 18.22 33.61
N LYS A 763 3.79 18.45 32.74
CA LYS A 763 4.01 19.14 31.46
C LYS A 763 4.49 20.57 31.67
N CYS A 764 5.55 20.95 30.96
CA CYS A 764 6.07 22.31 30.94
C CYS A 764 5.17 23.22 30.09
N ALA A 765 5.05 24.50 30.47
CA ALA A 765 4.23 25.49 29.75
C ALA A 765 4.79 25.81 28.35
N GLU A 766 3.96 26.37 27.47
CA GLU A 766 4.41 26.93 26.20
C GLU A 766 5.50 27.99 26.40
N GLY A 767 6.52 27.97 25.56
CA GLY A 767 7.61 28.93 25.63
C GLY A 767 8.92 28.43 25.06
N VAL A 768 9.94 29.28 25.15
CA VAL A 768 11.31 28.96 24.74
C VAL A 768 12.08 28.42 25.94
N TYR A 769 12.71 27.27 25.76
CA TYR A 769 13.57 26.64 26.75
C TYR A 769 15.01 26.58 26.24
N ILE A 770 15.97 26.72 27.15
CA ILE A 770 17.40 26.66 26.86
C ILE A 770 17.90 25.30 27.32
N VAL A 771 18.50 24.55 26.40
CA VAL A 771 19.10 23.26 26.70
C VAL A 771 20.61 23.43 26.77
N VAL A 772 21.21 22.93 27.85
CA VAL A 772 22.64 23.00 28.13
C VAL A 772 23.18 21.58 28.28
N PHE A 773 24.21 21.27 27.51
CA PHE A 773 24.99 20.05 27.60
C PHE A 773 26.36 20.39 28.17
N ASP A 774 26.61 20.01 29.42
CA ASP A 774 27.88 20.21 30.12
C ASP A 774 28.67 18.90 30.14
N SER A 775 29.89 18.93 29.60
CA SER A 775 30.76 17.75 29.54
C SER A 775 32.18 18.05 30.03
N ASN A 776 33.01 17.03 30.16
CA ASN A 776 34.45 17.19 30.41
C ASN A 776 35.23 17.82 29.22
N LEU A 777 34.58 18.05 28.07
CA LEU A 777 35.21 18.66 26.89
C LEU A 777 34.90 20.16 26.78
N ASP A 778 33.62 20.52 26.85
CA ASP A 778 33.11 21.91 26.86
C ASP A 778 31.59 21.90 27.14
N THR A 779 31.00 23.09 27.26
CA THR A 779 29.55 23.29 27.29
C THR A 779 28.99 23.58 25.90
N ALA A 780 27.97 22.85 25.48
CA ALA A 780 27.18 23.11 24.28
C ALA A 780 25.75 23.57 24.65
N ARG A 781 25.16 24.46 23.86
CA ARG A 781 23.82 25.02 24.13
C ARG A 781 22.95 25.06 22.88
N THR A 782 21.67 24.81 23.05
CA THR A 782 20.63 25.07 22.03
C THR A 782 19.38 25.61 22.69
N LYS A 783 18.40 26.02 21.89
CA LYS A 783 17.06 26.37 22.35
C LYS A 783 16.04 25.42 21.72
N ILE A 784 14.97 25.19 22.45
CA ILE A 784 13.79 24.45 22.01
C ILE A 784 12.54 25.29 22.29
N VAL A 785 11.47 25.06 21.53
CA VAL A 785 10.21 25.79 21.68
C VAL A 785 9.12 24.78 21.98
N ILE A 786 8.34 25.03 23.04
CA ILE A 786 7.12 24.30 23.36
C ILE A 786 5.93 25.15 22.95
N VAL A 787 5.01 24.56 22.20
CA VAL A 787 3.70 25.13 21.83
C VAL A 787 2.68 24.01 22.09
N HIS A 788 1.58 24.28 22.79
CA HIS A 788 0.61 23.27 23.22
C HIS A 788 -0.48 23.01 22.18
#